data_AF-A0A8T3ZE63-F1
#
_entry.id   AF-A0A8T3ZE63-F1
#
_cell.length_a   1.000
_cell.length_b   1.000
_cell.length_c   1.000
_cell.angle_alpha   90.00
_cell.angle_beta   90.00
_cell.angle_gamma   90.00
#
_symmetry.space_group_name_H-M   'P 1'
#
loop_
_entity.id
_entity.type
_entity.pdbx_description
1 polymer ?
#
loop_
_entity_poly.entity_id
_entity_poly.type
_entity_poly.pdbx_seq_one_letter_code
_entity_poly.pdbx_strand_id
1 'polypeptide(L)'
;MKSDSLPASGNQESTEISLFVRTSDEDIREWDRQKIYDALIRETNISPDAASIVAREVEKLVFELNIESVTAPLIRELTNAKLVEYGLIKVRKQHTRLGVPLYDARQIIISPNKENANVPHGPEATNLTLAENIKKEFALLEVFDEATADAHMRGDIHLHDLGMVDRPYCSGQNMEYVKKFGLNLPNALSIAKPAKHPEVLIEQIVKFSAALQGHFAGAIGWDAFNLFLAPYLKGVDDDRMKQLAQILVFEFAQQAVARGGQSIFSDLNLYWETPKHFKDVEAMGPEGKMTGNTYSDYIEDAQRFVTALFKVYMCGDAMGRPFFFPKPNVHITERFFDTPGHEEFLTQICDVASEKGNTYFVFDRGDTARISECCRLAFKLDNTDLEDAKTPWKMRYSAMQNVTVNLPRVAYEAHMDDKLLFEKLTERLMAVARAHEQKKDFISRLLGMGKFGPLSLLTMELDGEPYYRLHRATFLVGMLGLNEMVQYHTGEQLHQSKDAMKFGLKVMAHLRSEAERIGKEKGMRMPLEQTPAESTAYRLAKLDMKYFPLQAPTVVKGNKGSGEIYYTNSTYLNVSEPINPIERVKEEGKFHPLIEAGALSHVWLGESRPNPESIASFVVKTMRNTQSAQIAFSPEFTSCLACGKLARGISATCKHCGSADVEGITRVTGFFSKTSSWNKGKLGELKDRHRVKLD
;
A
#
# COMPACT_ATOMS: atom_id res chain seq x y z
N MET A 1 44.18 -73.96 4.49
CA MET A 1 44.60 -75.27 3.90
C MET A 1 43.46 -75.71 2.99
N LYS A 2 43.73 -75.77 1.65
CA LYS A 2 42.85 -76.18 0.52
C LYS A 2 41.65 -75.26 0.26
N SER A 3 41.57 -74.46 -0.80
CA SER A 3 41.86 -74.59 -2.26
C SER A 3 40.78 -75.34 -3.07
N ASP A 4 40.24 -74.57 -4.02
CA ASP A 4 39.76 -74.90 -5.38
C ASP A 4 38.34 -75.45 -5.62
N SER A 5 37.43 -74.57 -6.08
CA SER A 5 37.03 -74.51 -7.51
C SER A 5 36.15 -73.27 -7.81
N LEU A 6 36.53 -72.51 -8.84
CA LEU A 6 35.84 -71.33 -9.40
C LEU A 6 34.84 -71.75 -10.53
N PRO A 7 33.97 -70.83 -11.00
CA PRO A 7 32.62 -71.08 -11.50
C PRO A 7 32.53 -71.18 -13.03
N ALA A 8 31.41 -71.73 -13.52
CA ALA A 8 31.03 -71.67 -14.93
C ALA A 8 29.90 -70.63 -15.14
N SER A 9 30.31 -69.49 -15.69
CA SER A 9 29.65 -68.68 -16.73
C SER A 9 28.15 -68.37 -16.63
N GLY A 10 27.85 -67.09 -16.39
CA GLY A 10 26.53 -66.50 -16.64
C GLY A 10 26.47 -65.00 -16.36
N ASN A 11 27.24 -64.20 -17.11
CA ASN A 11 27.11 -62.74 -17.32
C ASN A 11 26.86 -61.79 -16.11
N GLN A 12 27.95 -61.29 -15.53
CA GLN A 12 28.15 -59.84 -15.35
C GLN A 12 28.82 -59.35 -16.66
N GLU A 13 28.56 -58.20 -17.29
CA GLU A 13 28.06 -56.89 -16.91
C GLU A 13 27.78 -56.10 -18.20
N SER A 14 26.83 -55.17 -18.20
CA SER A 14 26.94 -53.89 -18.94
C SER A 14 26.00 -52.86 -18.31
N THR A 15 26.52 -52.14 -17.31
CA THR A 15 26.08 -50.80 -16.87
C THR A 15 24.58 -50.51 -16.99
N GLU A 16 23.81 -50.83 -15.95
CA GLU A 16 22.63 -50.02 -15.63
C GLU A 16 23.15 -48.60 -15.34
N ILE A 17 23.10 -47.72 -16.34
CA ILE A 17 23.18 -46.28 -16.10
C ILE A 17 21.89 -45.94 -15.36
N SER A 18 21.88 -46.20 -14.06
CA SER A 18 20.77 -45.90 -13.17
C SER A 18 20.67 -44.37 -13.15
N LEU A 19 19.76 -43.81 -13.94
CA LEU A 19 19.53 -42.38 -13.95
C LEU A 19 18.82 -42.02 -12.64
N PHE A 20 19.45 -41.18 -11.83
CA PHE A 20 18.88 -40.73 -10.57
C PHE A 20 18.22 -39.36 -10.69
N VAL A 21 17.06 -39.22 -10.04
CA VAL A 21 16.30 -37.97 -9.95
C VAL A 21 16.44 -37.40 -8.55
N ARG A 22 16.94 -36.17 -8.46
CA ARG A 22 16.85 -35.36 -7.23
C ARG A 22 15.47 -34.72 -7.16
N THR A 23 14.70 -35.10 -6.15
CA THR A 23 13.31 -34.68 -5.99
C THR A 23 13.18 -33.41 -5.15
N SER A 24 11.98 -32.82 -5.10
CA SER A 24 11.71 -31.60 -4.33
C SER A 24 11.61 -31.83 -2.82
N ASP A 25 11.49 -33.08 -2.37
CA ASP A 25 11.53 -33.53 -0.97
C ASP A 25 12.95 -33.94 -0.51
N GLU A 26 13.99 -33.44 -1.19
CA GLU A 26 15.41 -33.66 -0.88
C GLU A 26 15.85 -35.13 -0.92
N ASP A 27 15.18 -35.95 -1.72
CA ASP A 27 15.45 -37.38 -1.88
C ASP A 27 16.12 -37.67 -3.25
N ILE A 28 16.80 -38.81 -3.35
CA ILE A 28 17.40 -39.30 -4.60
C ILE A 28 16.68 -40.60 -4.96
N ARG A 29 15.93 -40.57 -6.07
CA ARG A 29 15.14 -41.72 -6.54
C ARG A 29 15.61 -42.19 -7.89
N GLU A 30 15.31 -43.43 -8.23
CA GLU A 30 15.47 -43.93 -9.59
C GLU A 30 14.50 -43.24 -10.55
N TRP A 31 14.90 -43.12 -11.82
CA TRP A 31 14.07 -42.57 -12.87
C TRP A 31 12.75 -43.34 -13.01
N ASP A 32 11.63 -42.61 -12.98
CA ASP A 32 10.29 -43.16 -13.20
C ASP A 32 9.45 -42.20 -14.06
N ARG A 33 9.27 -42.57 -15.33
CA ARG A 33 8.43 -41.83 -16.28
C ARG A 33 6.99 -41.67 -15.79
N GLN A 34 6.46 -42.62 -15.02
CA GLN A 34 5.08 -42.56 -14.52
C GLN A 34 4.87 -41.30 -13.69
N LYS A 35 5.90 -40.77 -13.01
CA LYS A 35 5.82 -39.50 -12.28
C LYS A 35 5.53 -38.30 -13.16
N ILE A 36 6.03 -38.27 -14.41
CA ILE A 36 5.73 -37.19 -15.36
C ILE A 36 4.27 -37.28 -15.79
N TYR A 37 3.80 -38.49 -16.14
CA TYR A 37 2.41 -38.74 -16.49
C TYR A 37 1.47 -38.35 -15.33
N ASP A 38 1.76 -38.83 -14.11
CA ASP A 38 0.93 -38.57 -12.94
C ASP A 38 0.87 -37.07 -12.60
N ALA A 39 2.00 -36.36 -12.71
CA ALA A 39 2.04 -34.91 -12.51
C ALA A 39 1.19 -34.17 -13.55
N LEU A 40 1.29 -34.54 -14.83
CA LEU A 40 0.50 -33.96 -15.90
C LEU A 40 -1.01 -34.20 -15.70
N ILE A 41 -1.41 -35.41 -15.30
CA ILE A 41 -2.82 -35.75 -15.03
C ILE A 41 -3.35 -35.04 -13.78
N ARG A 42 -2.53 -34.95 -12.73
CA ARG A 42 -2.94 -34.33 -11.45
C ARG A 42 -3.09 -32.81 -11.56
N GLU A 43 -2.22 -32.16 -12.32
CA GLU A 43 -2.03 -30.71 -12.27
C GLU A 43 -2.61 -29.97 -13.48
N THR A 44 -3.07 -30.70 -14.50
CA THR A 44 -3.53 -30.10 -15.76
C THR A 44 -4.77 -30.80 -16.31
N ASN A 45 -5.37 -30.22 -17.34
CA ASN A 45 -6.52 -30.80 -18.06
C ASN A 45 -6.12 -31.59 -19.32
N ILE A 46 -4.88 -32.08 -19.41
CA ILE A 46 -4.41 -32.89 -20.54
C ILE A 46 -5.13 -34.25 -20.61
N SER A 47 -5.30 -34.81 -21.81
CA SER A 47 -5.84 -36.18 -21.94
C SER A 47 -4.80 -37.24 -21.52
N PRO A 48 -5.25 -38.40 -20.99
CA PRO A 48 -4.38 -39.54 -20.69
C PRO A 48 -3.43 -39.91 -21.85
N ASP A 49 -3.94 -40.02 -23.08
CA ASP A 49 -3.13 -40.39 -24.23
C ASP A 49 -2.05 -39.36 -24.53
N ALA A 50 -2.40 -38.06 -24.50
CA ALA A 50 -1.45 -36.99 -24.73
C ALA A 50 -0.40 -36.90 -23.62
N ALA A 51 -0.80 -37.09 -22.35
CA ALA A 51 0.13 -37.15 -21.22
C ALA A 51 1.12 -38.31 -21.37
N SER A 52 0.64 -39.49 -21.80
CA SER A 52 1.50 -40.66 -22.03
C SER A 52 2.51 -40.42 -23.17
N ILE A 53 2.08 -39.76 -24.25
CA ILE A 53 2.97 -39.38 -25.35
C ILE A 53 4.04 -38.41 -24.84
N VAL A 54 3.64 -37.32 -24.19
CA VAL A 54 4.57 -36.30 -23.68
C VAL A 54 5.57 -36.93 -22.70
N ALA A 55 5.11 -37.73 -21.74
CA ALA A 55 5.99 -38.38 -20.77
C ALA A 55 7.04 -39.29 -21.45
N ARG A 56 6.64 -40.03 -22.49
CA ARG A 56 7.55 -40.87 -23.28
C ARG A 56 8.58 -40.05 -24.07
N GLU A 57 8.17 -38.92 -24.64
CA GLU A 57 9.10 -38.08 -25.39
C GLU A 57 10.07 -37.31 -24.50
N VAL A 58 9.65 -36.92 -23.29
CA VAL A 58 10.56 -36.36 -22.28
C VAL A 58 11.56 -37.42 -21.82
N GLU A 59 11.12 -38.65 -21.60
CA GLU A 59 12.00 -39.77 -21.26
C GLU A 59 13.08 -39.98 -22.33
N LYS A 60 12.69 -40.12 -23.59
CA LYS A 60 13.64 -40.24 -24.71
C LYS A 60 14.66 -39.11 -24.69
N LEU A 61 14.19 -37.87 -24.57
CA LEU A 61 15.05 -36.69 -24.53
C LEU A 61 16.04 -36.74 -23.36
N VAL A 62 15.61 -37.15 -22.16
CA VAL A 62 16.49 -37.24 -21.00
C VAL A 62 17.56 -38.32 -21.17
N PHE A 63 17.20 -39.49 -21.70
CA PHE A 63 18.17 -40.55 -21.98
C PHE A 63 19.15 -40.17 -23.10
N GLU A 64 18.73 -39.39 -24.11
CA GLU A 64 19.60 -38.87 -25.16
C GLU A 64 20.64 -37.87 -24.66
N LEU A 65 20.38 -37.18 -23.54
CA LEU A 65 21.34 -36.23 -22.94
C LEU A 65 22.54 -36.93 -22.27
N ASN A 66 22.48 -38.25 -22.06
CA ASN A 66 23.55 -39.07 -21.47
C ASN A 66 24.12 -38.51 -20.15
N ILE A 67 23.21 -38.09 -19.26
CA ILE A 67 23.53 -37.54 -17.93
C ILE A 67 23.33 -38.60 -16.84
N GLU A 68 24.15 -38.56 -15.79
CA GLU A 68 24.05 -39.51 -14.66
C GLU A 68 22.94 -39.13 -13.66
N SER A 69 22.58 -37.84 -13.57
CA SER A 69 21.51 -37.39 -12.70
C SER A 69 20.77 -36.18 -13.27
N VAL A 70 19.48 -36.09 -12.95
CA VAL A 70 18.59 -35.03 -13.38
C VAL A 70 17.81 -34.51 -12.17
N THR A 71 17.36 -33.25 -12.23
CA THR A 71 16.55 -32.66 -11.14
C THR A 71 15.09 -32.60 -11.54
N ALA A 72 14.17 -32.73 -10.57
CA ALA A 72 12.74 -32.59 -10.83
C ALA A 72 12.35 -31.26 -11.55
N PRO A 73 12.95 -30.09 -11.21
CA PRO A 73 12.75 -28.87 -11.99
C PRO A 73 13.16 -28.99 -13.46
N LEU A 74 14.30 -29.63 -13.76
CA LEU A 74 14.74 -29.79 -15.15
C LEU A 74 13.78 -30.71 -15.93
N ILE A 75 13.33 -31.82 -15.33
CA ILE A 75 12.30 -32.69 -15.93
C ILE A 75 11.05 -31.90 -16.26
N ARG A 76 10.62 -31.02 -15.34
CA ARG A 76 9.44 -30.17 -15.53
C ARG A 76 9.62 -29.19 -16.70
N GLU A 77 10.78 -28.56 -16.83
CA GLU A 77 11.07 -27.67 -17.96
C GLU A 77 11.12 -28.42 -19.30
N LEU A 78 11.72 -29.62 -19.34
CA LEU A 78 11.73 -30.47 -20.54
C LEU A 78 10.30 -30.90 -20.92
N THR A 79 9.48 -31.21 -19.91
CA THR A 79 8.05 -31.51 -20.11
C THR A 79 7.31 -30.29 -20.67
N ASN A 80 7.54 -29.11 -20.12
CA ASN A 80 6.96 -27.87 -20.62
C ASN A 80 7.39 -27.56 -22.06
N ALA A 81 8.65 -27.82 -22.41
CA ALA A 81 9.14 -27.66 -23.78
C ALA A 81 8.40 -28.59 -24.75
N LYS A 82 8.21 -29.87 -24.39
CA LYS A 82 7.45 -30.83 -25.20
C LYS A 82 5.97 -30.45 -25.32
N LEU A 83 5.35 -29.95 -24.25
CA LEU A 83 3.98 -29.42 -24.32
C LEU A 83 3.86 -28.28 -25.34
N VAL A 84 4.85 -27.38 -25.43
CA VAL A 84 4.87 -26.31 -26.44
C VAL A 84 5.05 -26.87 -27.85
N GLU A 85 5.96 -27.83 -28.04
CA GLU A 85 6.22 -28.49 -29.32
C GLU A 85 4.94 -29.13 -29.89
N TYR A 86 4.09 -29.71 -29.03
CA TYR A 86 2.80 -30.29 -29.40
C TYR A 86 1.64 -29.27 -29.47
N GLY A 87 1.91 -27.96 -29.33
CA GLY A 87 0.89 -26.91 -29.37
C GLY A 87 -0.02 -26.84 -28.13
N LEU A 88 0.33 -27.53 -27.04
CA LEU A 88 -0.44 -27.62 -25.80
C LEU A 88 -0.14 -26.45 -24.84
N ILE A 89 -0.21 -25.22 -25.36
CA ILE A 89 0.17 -23.99 -24.62
C ILE A 89 -0.65 -23.82 -23.33
N LYS A 90 -1.95 -24.16 -23.36
CA LYS A 90 -2.83 -24.07 -22.17
C LYS A 90 -2.41 -25.03 -21.07
N VAL A 91 -2.08 -26.28 -21.43
CA VAL A 91 -1.58 -27.30 -20.49
C VAL A 91 -0.24 -26.88 -19.91
N ARG A 92 0.66 -26.34 -20.74
CA ARG A 92 1.95 -25.80 -20.29
C ARG A 92 1.78 -24.69 -19.27
N LYS A 93 0.81 -23.78 -19.45
CA LYS A 93 0.51 -22.74 -18.45
C LYS A 93 0.15 -23.36 -17.10
N GLN A 94 -0.72 -24.37 -17.06
CA GLN A 94 -1.09 -25.10 -15.84
C GLN A 94 0.08 -25.83 -15.18
N HIS A 95 0.99 -26.40 -15.98
CA HIS A 95 2.18 -27.11 -15.52
C HIS A 95 3.38 -26.18 -15.23
N THR A 96 3.22 -24.86 -15.34
CA THR A 96 4.32 -23.91 -15.11
C THR A 96 4.77 -23.94 -13.65
N ARG A 97 6.09 -23.91 -13.43
CA ARG A 97 6.68 -23.79 -12.10
C ARG A 97 6.85 -22.32 -11.76
N LEU A 98 6.44 -21.92 -10.56
CA LEU A 98 6.74 -20.61 -10.00
C LEU A 98 8.00 -20.70 -9.12
N GLY A 99 8.84 -19.68 -9.17
CA GLY A 99 10.04 -19.64 -8.37
C GLY A 99 10.97 -18.51 -8.76
N VAL A 100 11.98 -18.27 -7.92
CA VAL A 100 13.01 -17.26 -8.22
C VAL A 100 14.28 -17.93 -8.74
N PRO A 101 14.97 -17.35 -9.73
CA PRO A 101 16.30 -17.80 -10.13
C PRO A 101 17.27 -17.78 -8.95
N LEU A 102 18.20 -18.74 -8.90
CA LEU A 102 19.18 -18.84 -7.79
C LEU A 102 20.04 -17.58 -7.65
N TYR A 103 20.35 -16.90 -8.76
CA TYR A 103 21.06 -15.62 -8.71
C TYR A 103 20.23 -14.55 -7.98
N ASP A 104 18.96 -14.40 -8.35
CA ASP A 104 18.06 -13.40 -7.75
C ASP A 104 17.77 -13.72 -6.28
N ALA A 105 17.57 -14.99 -5.93
CA ALA A 105 17.43 -15.42 -4.55
C ALA A 105 18.64 -14.99 -3.70
N ARG A 106 19.86 -15.22 -4.20
CA ARG A 106 21.08 -14.76 -3.54
C ARG A 106 21.13 -13.23 -3.42
N GLN A 107 20.77 -12.50 -4.47
CA GLN A 107 20.74 -11.04 -4.43
C GLN A 107 19.73 -10.50 -3.41
N ILE A 108 18.53 -11.09 -3.33
CA ILE A 108 17.50 -10.72 -2.36
C ILE A 108 18.00 -10.95 -0.93
N ILE A 109 18.72 -12.05 -0.68
CA ILE A 109 19.25 -12.38 0.65
C ILE A 109 20.33 -11.38 1.10
N ILE A 110 21.20 -10.94 0.19
CA ILE A 110 22.37 -10.10 0.55
C ILE A 110 22.15 -8.60 0.34
N SER A 111 21.08 -8.20 -0.36
CA SER A 111 20.84 -6.80 -0.76
C SER A 111 19.51 -6.26 -0.19
N PRO A 112 19.46 -5.00 0.27
CA PRO A 112 18.22 -4.36 0.68
C PRO A 112 17.19 -4.21 -0.45
N ASN A 113 15.91 -4.42 -0.14
CA ASN A 113 14.80 -4.13 -1.04
C ASN A 113 14.57 -2.61 -1.14
N LYS A 114 14.45 -2.08 -2.36
CA LYS A 114 14.21 -0.66 -2.66
C LYS A 114 12.90 -0.38 -3.40
N GLU A 115 12.05 -1.39 -3.58
CA GLU A 115 10.70 -1.20 -4.14
C GLU A 115 9.74 -0.61 -3.10
N ASN A 116 9.85 -1.05 -1.84
CA ASN A 116 9.05 -0.58 -0.72
C ASN A 116 9.95 -0.02 0.39
N ALA A 117 9.83 1.28 0.64
CA ALA A 117 10.71 2.01 1.55
C ALA A 117 10.43 1.72 3.05
N ASN A 118 9.43 0.90 3.36
CA ASN A 118 9.05 0.48 4.71
C ASN A 118 9.54 -0.92 5.08
N VAL A 119 10.17 -1.65 4.15
CA VAL A 119 10.66 -3.01 4.38
C VAL A 119 12.12 -2.94 4.85
N PRO A 120 12.43 -3.30 6.11
CA PRO A 120 13.80 -3.36 6.59
C PRO A 120 14.57 -4.48 5.88
N HIS A 121 15.90 -4.52 5.99
CA HIS A 121 16.67 -5.67 5.51
C HIS A 121 16.93 -6.65 6.65
N GLY A 122 16.49 -7.90 6.49
CA GLY A 122 16.64 -8.98 7.47
C GLY A 122 15.88 -10.24 7.03
N PRO A 123 16.03 -11.39 7.75
CA PRO A 123 15.48 -12.67 7.31
C PRO A 123 13.98 -12.63 6.96
N GLU A 124 13.16 -12.03 7.82
CA GLU A 124 11.71 -11.90 7.57
C GLU A 124 11.37 -11.04 6.35
N ALA A 125 12.18 -10.01 6.07
CA ALA A 125 12.01 -9.21 4.87
C ALA A 125 12.44 -9.94 3.59
N THR A 126 13.45 -10.81 3.68
CA THR A 126 13.85 -11.66 2.55
C THR A 126 12.81 -12.74 2.27
N ASN A 127 12.24 -13.35 3.31
CA ASN A 127 11.10 -14.28 3.20
C ASN A 127 9.92 -13.59 2.50
N LEU A 128 9.58 -12.38 2.95
CA LEU A 128 8.52 -11.58 2.34
C LEU A 128 8.81 -11.29 0.86
N THR A 129 10.00 -10.81 0.52
CA THR A 129 10.36 -10.46 -0.87
C THR A 129 10.33 -11.68 -1.80
N LEU A 130 10.82 -12.85 -1.33
CA LEU A 130 10.76 -14.09 -2.08
C LEU A 130 9.31 -14.55 -2.32
N ALA A 131 8.49 -14.52 -1.27
CA ALA A 131 7.08 -14.87 -1.36
C ALA A 131 6.30 -13.91 -2.29
N GLU A 132 6.57 -12.61 -2.20
CA GLU A 132 5.99 -11.60 -3.07
C GLU A 132 6.31 -11.85 -4.54
N ASN A 133 7.56 -12.19 -4.88
CA ASN A 133 7.93 -12.47 -6.27
C ASN A 133 7.18 -13.69 -6.83
N ILE A 134 7.06 -14.76 -6.05
CA ILE A 134 6.29 -15.95 -6.43
C ILE A 134 4.81 -15.61 -6.60
N LYS A 135 4.23 -14.84 -5.66
CA LYS A 135 2.84 -14.41 -5.72
C LYS A 135 2.55 -13.45 -6.88
N LYS A 136 3.50 -12.58 -7.24
CA LYS A 136 3.41 -11.71 -8.42
C LYS A 136 3.25 -12.53 -9.70
N GLU A 137 4.08 -13.57 -9.87
CA GLU A 137 3.98 -14.47 -11.03
C GLU A 137 2.67 -15.27 -11.01
N PHE A 138 2.29 -15.83 -9.86
CA PHE A 138 1.00 -16.50 -9.69
C PHE A 138 -0.17 -15.60 -10.10
N ALA A 139 -0.17 -14.35 -9.64
CA ALA A 139 -1.22 -13.39 -9.95
C ALA A 139 -1.36 -13.17 -11.47
N LEU A 140 -0.24 -12.94 -12.16
CA LEU A 140 -0.22 -12.66 -13.60
C LEU A 140 -0.55 -13.88 -14.47
N LEU A 141 -0.40 -15.09 -13.94
CA LEU A 141 -0.67 -16.34 -14.66
C LEU A 141 -2.06 -16.92 -14.39
N GLU A 142 -2.56 -16.81 -13.15
CA GLU A 142 -3.77 -17.50 -12.68
C GLU A 142 -4.90 -16.55 -12.29
N VAL A 143 -4.60 -15.36 -11.76
CA VAL A 143 -5.63 -14.43 -11.27
C VAL A 143 -6.13 -13.50 -12.37
N PHE A 144 -5.21 -12.94 -13.16
CA PHE A 144 -5.52 -11.99 -14.22
C PHE A 144 -5.47 -12.66 -15.59
N ASP A 145 -6.36 -12.25 -16.50
CA ASP A 145 -6.28 -12.72 -17.89
C ASP A 145 -5.03 -12.18 -18.59
N GLU A 146 -4.66 -12.83 -19.70
CA GLU A 146 -3.46 -12.47 -20.46
C GLU A 146 -3.45 -11.00 -20.90
N ALA A 147 -4.61 -10.45 -21.30
CA ALA A 147 -4.73 -9.05 -21.69
C ALA A 147 -4.42 -8.09 -20.51
N THR A 148 -4.90 -8.38 -19.31
CA THR A 148 -4.67 -7.57 -18.10
C THR A 148 -3.23 -7.70 -17.62
N ALA A 149 -2.69 -8.92 -17.62
CA ALA A 149 -1.30 -9.19 -17.29
C ALA A 149 -0.35 -8.46 -18.25
N ASP A 150 -0.61 -8.52 -19.55
CA ASP A 150 0.15 -7.81 -20.57
C ASP A 150 0.10 -6.29 -20.41
N ALA A 151 -1.09 -5.73 -20.16
CA ALA A 151 -1.26 -4.30 -19.92
C ALA A 151 -0.44 -3.84 -18.70
N HIS A 152 -0.40 -4.65 -17.64
CA HIS A 152 0.49 -4.40 -16.50
C HIS A 152 1.97 -4.47 -16.89
N MET A 153 2.38 -5.52 -17.58
CA MET A 153 3.78 -5.80 -17.92
C MET A 153 4.37 -4.76 -18.88
N ARG A 154 3.57 -4.26 -19.84
CA ARG A 154 3.98 -3.19 -20.76
C ARG A 154 3.93 -1.80 -20.12
N GLY A 155 3.16 -1.63 -19.04
CA GLY A 155 3.04 -0.37 -18.31
C GLY A 155 1.90 0.53 -18.80
N ASP A 156 0.87 -0.05 -19.40
CA ASP A 156 -0.36 0.64 -19.76
C ASP A 156 -1.20 0.95 -18.51
N ILE A 157 -1.26 -0.04 -17.62
CA ILE A 157 -1.81 0.06 -16.26
C ILE A 157 -0.80 -0.48 -15.25
N HIS A 158 -1.06 -0.25 -13.98
CA HIS A 158 -0.28 -0.82 -12.89
C HIS A 158 -1.20 -1.42 -11.82
N LEU A 159 -1.22 -2.75 -11.74
CA LEU A 159 -1.82 -3.51 -10.66
C LEU A 159 -0.93 -3.36 -9.42
N HIS A 160 -1.46 -2.73 -8.37
CA HIS A 160 -0.75 -2.60 -7.10
C HIS A 160 -0.78 -3.90 -6.31
N ASP A 161 0.24 -4.09 -5.47
CA ASP A 161 0.35 -5.18 -4.48
C ASP A 161 0.14 -6.60 -5.03
N LEU A 162 0.61 -6.87 -6.25
CA LEU A 162 0.57 -8.21 -6.85
C LEU A 162 1.25 -9.28 -5.98
N GLY A 163 2.24 -8.90 -5.18
CA GLY A 163 2.89 -9.79 -4.20
C GLY A 163 1.99 -10.20 -3.03
N MET A 164 0.82 -9.56 -2.89
CA MET A 164 -0.20 -9.82 -1.88
C MET A 164 -1.57 -10.05 -2.56
N VAL A 165 -1.57 -10.74 -3.71
CA VAL A 165 -2.79 -10.96 -4.52
C VAL A 165 -3.91 -11.70 -3.78
N ASP A 166 -3.61 -12.39 -2.69
CA ASP A 166 -4.57 -13.07 -1.81
C ASP A 166 -5.19 -12.17 -0.74
N ARG A 167 -4.88 -10.87 -0.73
CA ARG A 167 -5.40 -9.88 0.21
C ARG A 167 -6.21 -8.79 -0.51
N PRO A 168 -7.28 -8.24 0.10
CA PRO A 168 -7.81 -6.94 -0.29
C PRO A 168 -6.76 -5.84 -0.06
N TYR A 169 -6.95 -4.67 -0.67
CA TYR A 169 -5.98 -3.58 -0.61
C TYR A 169 -5.88 -2.99 0.80
N CYS A 170 -6.88 -2.28 1.30
CA CYS A 170 -6.78 -1.61 2.59
C CYS A 170 -8.10 -1.56 3.35
N SER A 171 -8.01 -1.18 4.64
CA SER A 171 -9.18 -1.03 5.49
C SER A 171 -9.08 0.18 6.39
N GLY A 172 -10.24 0.64 6.84
CA GLY A 172 -10.33 1.35 8.09
C GLY A 172 -11.66 1.14 8.78
N GLN A 173 -11.60 1.45 10.07
CA GLN A 173 -12.56 1.03 11.06
C GLN A 173 -12.39 1.90 12.30
N ASN A 174 -13.26 1.74 13.29
CA ASN A 174 -13.06 2.32 14.62
C ASN A 174 -12.88 1.23 15.68
N MET A 175 -12.49 1.66 16.89
CA MET A 175 -12.21 0.74 18.01
C MET A 175 -13.44 0.10 18.64
N GLU A 176 -14.67 0.52 18.28
CA GLU A 176 -15.90 -0.01 18.90
C GLU A 176 -16.05 -1.51 18.67
N TYR A 177 -15.61 -2.03 17.51
CA TYR A 177 -15.66 -3.46 17.24
C TYR A 177 -14.85 -4.25 18.28
N VAL A 178 -13.64 -3.79 18.58
CA VAL A 178 -12.76 -4.43 19.58
C VAL A 178 -13.28 -4.20 21.01
N LYS A 179 -13.82 -3.01 21.32
CA LYS A 179 -14.47 -2.74 22.62
C LYS A 179 -15.64 -3.69 22.86
N LYS A 180 -16.45 -3.96 21.84
CA LYS A 180 -17.64 -4.80 21.96
C LYS A 180 -17.31 -6.28 22.08
N PHE A 181 -16.36 -6.77 21.29
CA PHE A 181 -16.13 -8.20 21.11
C PHE A 181 -14.83 -8.72 21.72
N GLY A 182 -13.92 -7.84 22.16
CA GLY A 182 -12.57 -8.22 22.54
C GLY A 182 -11.77 -8.76 21.36
N LEU A 183 -10.80 -9.64 21.62
CA LEU A 183 -10.01 -10.31 20.59
C LEU A 183 -10.24 -11.82 20.64
N ASN A 184 -11.08 -12.30 19.73
CA ASN A 184 -11.27 -13.72 19.45
C ASN A 184 -10.97 -13.98 17.97
N LEU A 185 -9.69 -14.13 17.64
CA LEU A 185 -9.24 -14.27 16.25
C LEU A 185 -9.18 -15.75 15.85
N PRO A 186 -9.50 -16.09 14.58
CA PRO A 186 -9.31 -17.44 14.06
C PRO A 186 -7.88 -17.91 14.25
N ASN A 187 -7.71 -19.16 14.69
CA ASN A 187 -6.43 -19.81 14.97
C ASN A 187 -5.60 -19.18 16.12
N ALA A 188 -6.12 -18.22 16.86
CA ALA A 188 -5.45 -17.71 18.05
C ALA A 188 -5.48 -18.75 19.18
N LEU A 189 -4.33 -18.99 19.82
CA LEU A 189 -4.21 -19.92 20.96
C LEU A 189 -4.90 -19.40 22.23
N SER A 190 -5.13 -18.09 22.32
CA SER A 190 -5.73 -17.43 23.47
C SER A 190 -6.73 -16.37 23.03
N ILE A 191 -7.77 -16.15 23.83
CA ILE A 191 -8.85 -15.20 23.58
C ILE A 191 -8.85 -14.12 24.65
N ALA A 192 -9.04 -12.86 24.25
CA ALA A 192 -9.17 -11.73 25.16
C ALA A 192 -10.63 -11.23 25.21
N LYS A 193 -11.18 -11.06 26.41
CA LYS A 193 -12.46 -10.38 26.62
C LYS A 193 -12.34 -8.87 26.35
N PRO A 194 -13.46 -8.15 26.15
CA PRO A 194 -13.49 -6.69 26.16
C PRO A 194 -12.65 -6.08 27.28
N ALA A 195 -11.82 -5.10 26.94
CA ALA A 195 -10.89 -4.45 27.87
C ALA A 195 -11.63 -3.72 29.01
N LYS A 196 -11.02 -3.70 30.20
CA LYS A 196 -11.53 -2.92 31.36
C LYS A 196 -10.80 -1.59 31.56
N HIS A 197 -9.58 -1.49 31.06
CA HIS A 197 -8.66 -0.39 31.29
C HIS A 197 -8.12 0.11 29.95
N PRO A 198 -7.82 1.42 29.81
CA PRO A 198 -7.41 2.01 28.54
C PRO A 198 -6.14 1.40 27.96
N GLU A 199 -5.14 1.07 28.78
CA GLU A 199 -3.91 0.41 28.33
C GLU A 199 -4.20 -0.96 27.72
N VAL A 200 -5.14 -1.72 28.29
CA VAL A 200 -5.52 -3.04 27.75
C VAL A 200 -6.25 -2.88 26.43
N LEU A 201 -7.08 -1.84 26.28
CA LEU A 201 -7.75 -1.55 25.02
C LEU A 201 -6.75 -1.16 23.93
N ILE A 202 -5.81 -0.26 24.23
CA ILE A 202 -4.74 0.14 23.30
C ILE A 202 -3.98 -1.10 22.83
N GLU A 203 -3.58 -1.97 23.76
CA GLU A 203 -2.91 -3.23 23.46
C GLU A 203 -3.73 -4.18 22.57
N GLN A 204 -5.06 -4.24 22.78
CA GLN A 204 -5.94 -5.04 21.93
C GLN A 204 -6.03 -4.44 20.52
N ILE A 205 -6.10 -3.12 20.40
CA ILE A 205 -6.16 -2.42 19.11
C ILE A 205 -4.87 -2.58 18.30
N VAL A 206 -3.70 -2.51 18.94
CA VAL A 206 -2.42 -2.74 18.27
C VAL A 206 -2.33 -4.19 17.76
N LYS A 207 -2.69 -5.18 18.58
CA LYS A 207 -2.71 -6.60 18.18
C LYS A 207 -3.69 -6.87 17.05
N PHE A 208 -4.87 -6.25 17.09
CA PHE A 208 -5.84 -6.37 16.02
C PHE A 208 -5.35 -5.71 14.73
N SER A 209 -4.68 -4.56 14.81
CA SER A 209 -4.03 -3.92 13.66
C SER A 209 -2.98 -4.83 13.02
N ALA A 210 -2.18 -5.52 13.84
CA ALA A 210 -1.18 -6.48 13.35
C ALA A 210 -1.83 -7.66 12.63
N ALA A 211 -2.96 -8.15 13.15
CA ALA A 211 -3.74 -9.21 12.52
C ALA A 211 -4.36 -8.74 11.19
N LEU A 212 -4.95 -7.55 11.15
CA LEU A 212 -5.51 -6.96 9.93
C LEU A 212 -4.45 -6.73 8.87
N GLN A 213 -3.26 -6.24 9.22
CA GLN A 213 -2.15 -6.07 8.28
C GLN A 213 -1.77 -7.40 7.60
N GLY A 214 -1.90 -8.54 8.31
CA GLY A 214 -1.69 -9.86 7.71
C GLY A 214 -2.73 -10.25 6.65
N HIS A 215 -3.87 -9.56 6.60
CA HIS A 215 -5.02 -9.84 5.74
C HIS A 215 -5.29 -8.75 4.70
N PHE A 216 -4.71 -7.56 4.85
CA PHE A 216 -4.76 -6.45 3.89
C PHE A 216 -3.35 -6.15 3.34
N ALA A 217 -3.25 -5.61 2.12
CA ALA A 217 -1.95 -5.29 1.51
C ALA A 217 -1.40 -3.91 1.92
N GLY A 218 -2.30 -2.96 2.16
CA GLY A 218 -2.03 -1.57 2.49
C GLY A 218 -2.28 -1.26 3.97
N ALA A 219 -2.67 -0.01 4.23
CA ALA A 219 -2.83 0.51 5.57
C ALA A 219 -4.11 0.08 6.28
N ILE A 220 -4.01 0.22 7.59
CA ILE A 220 -5.06 0.00 8.58
C ILE A 220 -5.37 1.36 9.23
N GLY A 221 -6.52 1.94 8.89
CA GLY A 221 -6.97 3.23 9.44
C GLY A 221 -7.87 3.07 10.66
N TRP A 222 -7.69 3.96 11.64
CA TRP A 222 -8.54 4.03 12.83
C TRP A 222 -9.29 5.36 12.89
N ASP A 223 -10.60 5.31 12.80
CA ASP A 223 -11.48 6.47 12.83
C ASP A 223 -11.76 6.99 14.26
N ALA A 224 -11.93 8.30 14.38
CA ALA A 224 -12.21 9.08 15.59
C ALA A 224 -11.56 8.51 16.87
N PHE A 225 -10.26 8.22 16.80
CA PHE A 225 -9.57 7.37 17.76
C PHE A 225 -9.66 7.93 19.19
N ASN A 226 -9.36 9.22 19.36
CA ASN A 226 -9.38 9.86 20.66
C ASN A 226 -10.79 9.96 21.25
N LEU A 227 -11.81 10.13 20.40
CA LEU A 227 -13.21 10.18 20.83
C LEU A 227 -13.69 8.82 21.34
N PHE A 228 -13.44 7.74 20.59
CA PHE A 228 -13.87 6.40 20.98
C PHE A 228 -13.11 5.83 22.18
N LEU A 229 -11.89 6.31 22.43
CA LEU A 229 -11.11 5.97 23.63
C LEU A 229 -11.61 6.70 24.88
N ALA A 230 -12.15 7.92 24.73
CA ALA A 230 -12.47 8.83 25.84
C ALA A 230 -13.31 8.22 26.99
N PRO A 231 -14.30 7.33 26.76
CA PRO A 231 -15.03 6.68 27.85
C PRO A 231 -14.17 5.84 28.81
N TYR A 232 -12.96 5.43 28.40
CA TYR A 232 -12.01 4.70 29.24
C TYR A 232 -11.08 5.63 30.04
N LEU A 233 -11.13 6.93 29.76
CA LEU A 233 -10.20 7.92 30.29
C LEU A 233 -10.79 8.79 31.41
N LYS A 234 -12.07 8.59 31.73
CA LYS A 234 -12.75 9.33 32.80
C LYS A 234 -12.00 9.16 34.13
N GLY A 235 -11.59 10.28 34.73
CA GLY A 235 -10.86 10.31 36.00
C GLY A 235 -9.38 9.94 35.89
N VAL A 236 -8.84 9.76 34.69
CA VAL A 236 -7.40 9.57 34.45
C VAL A 236 -6.72 10.94 34.49
N ASP A 237 -5.63 11.08 35.24
CA ASP A 237 -4.82 12.30 35.32
C ASP A 237 -3.93 12.52 34.08
N ASP A 238 -3.42 13.75 33.92
CA ASP A 238 -2.67 14.14 32.72
C ASP A 238 -1.33 13.41 32.55
N ASP A 239 -0.68 13.01 33.65
CA ASP A 239 0.58 12.24 33.58
C ASP A 239 0.29 10.84 33.04
N ARG A 240 -0.79 10.21 33.52
CA ARG A 240 -1.24 8.92 33.00
C ARG A 240 -1.74 9.01 31.56
N MET A 241 -2.42 10.10 31.16
CA MET A 241 -2.80 10.36 29.77
C MET A 241 -1.59 10.38 28.84
N LYS A 242 -0.52 11.10 29.24
CA LYS A 242 0.74 11.14 28.49
C LYS A 242 1.38 9.77 28.38
N GLN A 243 1.32 8.95 29.43
CA GLN A 243 1.86 7.60 29.38
C GLN A 243 1.06 6.66 28.47
N LEU A 244 -0.28 6.76 28.47
CA LEU A 244 -1.13 6.01 27.55
C LEU A 244 -0.87 6.39 26.08
N ALA A 245 -0.71 7.69 25.81
CA ALA A 245 -0.32 8.17 24.49
C ALA A 245 1.08 7.68 24.07
N GLN A 246 2.04 7.63 25.01
CA GLN A 246 3.36 7.09 24.75
C GLN A 246 3.30 5.59 24.40
N ILE A 247 2.57 4.79 25.19
CA ILE A 247 2.35 3.37 24.90
C ILE A 247 1.79 3.21 23.48
N LEU A 248 0.73 3.94 23.14
CA LEU A 248 0.09 3.88 21.83
C LEU A 248 1.08 4.13 20.68
N VAL A 249 1.82 5.24 20.72
CA VAL A 249 2.71 5.63 19.62
C VAL A 249 3.86 4.64 19.47
N PHE A 250 4.50 4.26 20.58
CA PHE A 250 5.66 3.36 20.54
C PHE A 250 5.28 1.94 20.12
N GLU A 251 4.15 1.42 20.62
CA GLU A 251 3.67 0.09 20.24
C GLU A 251 3.42 0.02 18.74
N PHE A 252 2.71 0.99 18.15
CA PHE A 252 2.51 1.05 16.69
C PHE A 252 3.83 1.22 15.92
N ALA A 253 4.72 2.10 16.38
CA ALA A 253 5.97 2.40 15.68
C ALA A 253 6.97 1.22 15.68
N GLN A 254 6.87 0.30 16.65
CA GLN A 254 7.84 -0.77 16.85
C GLN A 254 7.33 -2.18 16.46
N GLN A 255 6.10 -2.32 15.97
CA GLN A 255 5.53 -3.64 15.60
C GLN A 255 6.37 -4.44 14.59
N ALA A 256 7.11 -3.78 13.70
CA ALA A 256 8.00 -4.46 12.75
C ALA A 256 9.04 -5.35 13.46
N VAL A 257 9.47 -4.97 14.68
CA VAL A 257 10.44 -5.74 15.47
C VAL A 257 9.82 -7.04 15.99
N ALA A 258 8.58 -6.99 16.47
CA ALA A 258 7.93 -8.14 17.08
C ALA A 258 7.49 -9.20 16.06
N ARG A 259 7.11 -8.79 14.85
CA ARG A 259 6.56 -9.68 13.82
C ARG A 259 7.52 -9.97 12.68
N GLY A 260 8.50 -9.11 12.45
CA GLY A 260 9.29 -9.10 11.23
C GLY A 260 8.54 -8.55 10.02
N GLY A 261 9.29 -8.35 8.93
CA GLY A 261 8.78 -7.78 7.69
C GLY A 261 8.50 -6.27 7.80
N GLN A 262 7.38 -5.83 7.24
CA GLN A 262 7.03 -4.40 7.13
C GLN A 262 6.38 -3.84 8.41
N SER A 263 6.66 -2.57 8.70
CA SER A 263 5.92 -1.80 9.72
C SER A 263 4.42 -1.73 9.40
N ILE A 264 3.58 -1.65 10.44
CA ILE A 264 2.14 -1.47 10.23
C ILE A 264 1.89 -0.07 9.73
N PHE A 265 1.55 0.03 8.45
CA PHE A 265 1.06 1.27 7.89
C PHE A 265 -0.26 1.60 8.56
N SER A 266 -0.25 2.60 9.44
CA SER A 266 -1.37 2.92 10.33
C SER A 266 -1.66 4.41 10.36
N ASP A 267 -2.95 4.72 10.44
CA ASP A 267 -3.52 6.06 10.46
C ASP A 267 -4.41 6.21 11.70
N LEU A 268 -4.27 7.32 12.43
CA LEU A 268 -5.21 7.72 13.48
C LEU A 268 -5.93 8.97 13.02
N ASN A 269 -7.25 8.90 12.84
CA ASN A 269 -8.09 10.06 12.60
C ASN A 269 -8.50 10.65 13.95
N LEU A 270 -8.22 11.93 14.14
CA LEU A 270 -8.26 12.64 15.41
C LEU A 270 -9.11 13.90 15.27
N TYR A 271 -9.95 14.16 16.27
CA TYR A 271 -10.86 15.30 16.30
C TYR A 271 -10.67 16.13 17.57
N TRP A 272 -10.83 17.45 17.45
CA TRP A 272 -10.89 18.35 18.61
C TRP A 272 -12.32 18.49 19.15
N GLU A 273 -13.29 18.36 18.26
CA GLU A 273 -14.73 18.43 18.50
C GLU A 273 -15.42 17.10 18.22
N THR A 274 -16.63 16.87 18.75
CA THR A 274 -17.41 15.68 18.37
C THR A 274 -17.91 15.82 16.92
N PRO A 275 -17.59 14.89 16.00
CA PRO A 275 -18.14 14.90 14.65
C PRO A 275 -19.66 14.83 14.67
N LYS A 276 -20.31 15.49 13.70
CA LYS A 276 -21.78 15.63 13.66
C LYS A 276 -22.52 14.28 13.74
N HIS A 277 -22.00 13.26 13.06
CA HIS A 277 -22.61 11.92 12.99
C HIS A 277 -22.41 11.08 14.26
N PHE A 278 -21.53 11.48 15.19
CA PHE A 278 -21.31 10.81 16.47
C PHE A 278 -21.86 11.60 17.68
N LYS A 279 -22.42 12.79 17.46
CA LYS A 279 -22.86 13.70 18.52
C LYS A 279 -23.87 13.03 19.46
N ASP A 280 -24.89 12.39 18.89
CA ASP A 280 -26.01 11.81 19.65
C ASP A 280 -25.88 10.29 19.82
N VAL A 281 -24.69 9.74 19.58
CA VAL A 281 -24.43 8.30 19.66
C VAL A 281 -24.03 7.93 21.08
N GLU A 282 -24.69 6.92 21.64
CA GLU A 282 -24.38 6.39 22.97
C GLU A 282 -22.97 5.81 23.01
N ALA A 283 -22.21 6.21 24.02
CA ALA A 283 -20.82 5.83 24.19
C ALA A 283 -20.70 4.44 24.80
N MET A 284 -19.80 3.64 24.24
CA MET A 284 -19.40 2.36 24.83
C MET A 284 -18.20 2.57 25.75
N GLY A 285 -18.25 2.01 26.94
CA GLY A 285 -17.21 2.11 27.96
C GLY A 285 -16.45 0.81 28.17
N PRO A 286 -15.76 0.69 29.32
CA PRO A 286 -15.15 -0.54 29.79
C PRO A 286 -16.05 -1.77 29.69
N GLU A 287 -15.44 -2.91 29.42
CA GLU A 287 -16.11 -4.21 29.24
C GLU A 287 -17.11 -4.27 28.08
N GLY A 288 -17.06 -3.30 27.15
CA GLY A 288 -17.97 -3.25 26.00
C GLY A 288 -19.40 -2.86 26.36
N LYS A 289 -19.62 -2.26 27.53
CA LYS A 289 -20.94 -1.84 28.03
C LYS A 289 -21.26 -0.42 27.61
N MET A 290 -22.51 -0.15 27.25
CA MET A 290 -22.95 1.23 27.05
C MET A 290 -22.92 2.02 28.36
N THR A 291 -22.53 3.28 28.30
CA THR A 291 -22.34 4.11 29.50
C THR A 291 -23.60 4.87 29.92
N GLY A 292 -24.63 4.92 29.06
CA GLY A 292 -25.80 5.80 29.23
C GLY A 292 -25.55 7.27 28.89
N ASN A 293 -24.33 7.63 28.50
CA ASN A 293 -23.95 8.97 28.02
C ASN A 293 -23.59 8.89 26.54
N THR A 294 -23.56 10.03 25.86
CA THR A 294 -23.14 10.16 24.46
C THR A 294 -21.64 10.41 24.33
N TYR A 295 -21.07 10.24 23.14
CA TYR A 295 -19.67 10.62 22.89
C TYR A 295 -19.39 12.11 23.09
N SER A 296 -20.39 12.98 22.93
CA SER A 296 -20.24 14.41 23.24
C SER A 296 -20.01 14.69 24.73
N ASP A 297 -20.48 13.83 25.63
CA ASP A 297 -20.28 14.00 27.07
C ASP A 297 -18.84 13.70 27.52
N TYR A 298 -18.03 13.06 26.66
CA TYR A 298 -16.63 12.71 26.92
C TYR A 298 -15.63 13.59 26.15
N ILE A 299 -16.09 14.71 25.58
CA ILE A 299 -15.23 15.54 24.70
C ILE A 299 -14.00 16.10 25.43
N GLU A 300 -14.14 16.45 26.71
CA GLU A 300 -13.03 16.96 27.53
C GLU A 300 -11.92 15.91 27.68
N ASP A 301 -12.27 14.65 27.98
CA ASP A 301 -11.30 13.55 28.07
C ASP A 301 -10.64 13.27 26.70
N ALA A 302 -11.40 13.37 25.61
CA ALA A 302 -10.88 13.22 24.25
C ALA A 302 -9.86 14.31 23.88
N GLN A 303 -10.14 15.57 24.28
CA GLN A 303 -9.27 16.74 24.07
C GLN A 303 -7.99 16.66 24.92
N ARG A 304 -8.11 16.25 26.18
CA ARG A 304 -6.95 16.01 27.07
C ARG A 304 -6.03 14.93 26.51
N PHE A 305 -6.60 13.82 26.01
CA PHE A 305 -5.81 12.75 25.42
C PHE A 305 -5.11 13.16 24.12
N VAL A 306 -5.80 13.82 23.18
CA VAL A 306 -5.17 14.24 21.92
C VAL A 306 -4.08 15.28 22.17
N THR A 307 -4.25 16.17 23.16
CA THR A 307 -3.20 17.10 23.61
C THR A 307 -1.97 16.34 24.13
N ALA A 308 -2.17 15.30 24.93
CA ALA A 308 -1.09 14.44 25.43
C ALA A 308 -0.39 13.66 24.28
N LEU A 309 -1.16 13.21 23.29
CA LEU A 309 -0.66 12.53 22.10
C LEU A 309 0.28 13.42 21.28
N PHE A 310 -0.08 14.68 21.03
CA PHE A 310 0.79 15.60 20.31
C PHE A 310 2.04 16.01 21.11
N LYS A 311 2.00 16.00 22.45
CA LYS A 311 3.22 16.12 23.28
C LYS A 311 4.19 14.96 23.03
N VAL A 312 3.70 13.73 22.84
CA VAL A 312 4.54 12.57 22.51
C VAL A 312 5.14 12.69 21.10
N TYR A 313 4.33 13.06 20.09
CA TYR A 313 4.85 13.31 18.75
C TYR A 313 5.93 14.40 18.73
N MET A 314 5.76 15.46 19.53
CA MET A 314 6.74 16.54 19.66
C MET A 314 8.08 16.07 20.22
N CYS A 315 8.09 15.12 21.16
CA CYS A 315 9.33 14.52 21.66
C CYS A 315 10.08 13.76 20.54
N GLY A 316 9.33 13.00 19.73
CA GLY A 316 9.90 12.04 18.79
C GLY A 316 10.42 10.79 19.50
N ASP A 317 11.16 9.96 18.78
CA ASP A 317 11.78 8.76 19.36
C ASP A 317 12.98 9.08 20.27
N ALA A 318 13.69 8.06 20.76
CA ALA A 318 14.84 8.24 21.65
C ALA A 318 15.99 9.09 21.05
N MET A 319 16.07 9.22 19.72
CA MET A 319 17.03 10.08 19.02
C MET A 319 16.39 11.43 18.58
N GLY A 320 15.15 11.69 19.01
CA GLY A 320 14.35 12.84 18.61
C GLY A 320 13.83 12.77 17.18
N ARG A 321 13.90 11.63 16.49
CA ARG A 321 13.39 11.47 15.12
C ARG A 321 11.85 11.55 15.11
N PRO A 322 11.25 12.03 14.01
CA PRO A 322 9.80 11.93 13.85
C PRO A 322 9.39 10.46 13.78
N PHE A 323 8.23 10.12 14.35
CA PHE A 323 7.63 8.81 14.17
C PHE A 323 7.12 8.65 12.73
N PHE A 324 7.31 7.47 12.14
CA PHE A 324 6.83 7.22 10.77
C PHE A 324 5.35 6.81 10.79
N PHE A 325 4.98 6.04 11.81
CA PHE A 325 3.63 5.57 12.10
C PHE A 325 3.39 5.58 13.63
N PRO A 326 2.12 5.64 14.08
CA PRO A 326 0.95 5.85 13.23
C PRO A 326 0.87 7.33 12.80
N LYS A 327 0.23 7.60 11.66
CA LYS A 327 0.07 8.97 11.15
C LYS A 327 -1.06 9.69 11.90
N PRO A 328 -0.81 10.86 12.51
CA PRO A 328 -1.86 11.64 13.15
C PRO A 328 -2.58 12.52 12.11
N ASN A 329 -3.76 12.08 11.66
CA ASN A 329 -4.64 12.84 10.78
C ASN A 329 -5.60 13.66 11.63
N VAL A 330 -5.41 14.98 11.66
CA VAL A 330 -6.28 15.90 12.41
C VAL A 330 -7.33 16.46 11.46
N HIS A 331 -8.59 16.28 11.83
CA HIS A 331 -9.71 16.79 11.07
C HIS A 331 -9.99 18.25 11.45
N ILE A 332 -10.02 19.09 10.44
CA ILE A 332 -10.32 20.52 10.53
C ILE A 332 -11.69 20.72 9.88
N THR A 333 -12.72 20.84 10.71
CA THR A 333 -14.10 21.12 10.29
C THR A 333 -14.44 22.61 10.47
N GLU A 334 -15.64 23.02 10.08
CA GLU A 334 -16.17 24.34 10.45
C GLU A 334 -16.33 24.47 11.98
N ARG A 335 -16.86 23.42 12.63
CA ARG A 335 -17.11 23.38 14.09
C ARG A 335 -15.83 23.38 14.92
N PHE A 336 -14.70 22.93 14.36
CA PHE A 336 -13.38 23.05 14.97
C PHE A 336 -13.14 24.48 15.48
N PHE A 337 -13.42 25.49 14.65
CA PHE A 337 -13.19 26.91 14.97
C PHE A 337 -14.19 27.51 15.96
N ASP A 338 -15.31 26.83 16.22
CA ASP A 338 -16.31 27.25 17.21
C ASP A 338 -16.12 26.53 18.56
N THR A 339 -15.22 25.54 18.60
CA THR A 339 -14.99 24.71 19.80
C THR A 339 -13.97 25.39 20.72
N PRO A 340 -14.24 25.51 22.04
CA PRO A 340 -13.28 26.10 22.98
C PRO A 340 -11.90 25.44 22.93
N GLY A 341 -10.84 26.23 23.09
CA GLY A 341 -9.45 25.76 23.09
C GLY A 341 -8.86 25.42 21.71
N HIS A 342 -9.62 25.58 20.62
CA HIS A 342 -9.14 25.22 19.29
C HIS A 342 -7.91 26.02 18.83
N GLU A 343 -7.76 27.29 19.24
CA GLU A 343 -6.61 28.12 18.85
C GLU A 343 -5.30 27.60 19.47
N GLU A 344 -5.34 27.22 20.75
CA GLU A 344 -4.20 26.63 21.46
C GLU A 344 -3.84 25.26 20.88
N PHE A 345 -4.86 24.42 20.63
CA PHE A 345 -4.65 23.11 20.03
C PHE A 345 -4.13 23.21 18.59
N LEU A 346 -4.67 24.12 17.77
CA LEU A 346 -4.19 24.37 16.41
C LEU A 346 -2.71 24.79 16.43
N THR A 347 -2.34 25.71 17.31
CA THR A 347 -0.94 26.14 17.49
C THR A 347 -0.06 24.95 17.88
N GLN A 348 -0.50 24.10 18.82
CA GLN A 348 0.24 22.91 19.24
C GLN A 348 0.50 21.92 18.09
N ILE A 349 -0.54 21.57 17.31
CA ILE A 349 -0.38 20.63 16.21
C ILE A 349 0.41 21.24 15.03
N CYS A 350 0.37 22.56 14.86
CA CYS A 350 1.21 23.30 13.93
C CYS A 350 2.68 23.32 14.36
N ASP A 351 2.97 23.41 15.66
CA ASP A 351 4.34 23.28 16.19
C ASP A 351 4.93 21.90 15.90
N VAL A 352 4.16 20.84 16.14
CA VAL A 352 4.54 19.47 15.75
C VAL A 352 4.72 19.35 14.23
N ALA A 353 3.90 20.02 13.42
CA ALA A 353 4.06 20.05 11.96
C ALA A 353 5.35 20.77 11.53
N SER A 354 5.73 21.86 12.20
CA SER A 354 6.97 22.58 11.94
C SER A 354 8.18 21.75 12.36
N GLU A 355 8.22 21.28 13.61
CA GLU A 355 9.41 20.65 14.19
C GLU A 355 9.61 19.20 13.74
N LYS A 356 8.53 18.42 13.62
CA LYS A 356 8.59 16.99 13.28
C LYS A 356 7.93 16.65 11.95
N GLY A 357 6.99 17.48 11.48
CA GLY A 357 6.23 17.22 10.25
C GLY A 357 5.22 16.11 10.38
N ASN A 358 4.89 15.64 11.60
CA ASN A 358 4.02 14.50 11.82
C ASN A 358 2.55 14.80 11.48
N THR A 359 2.06 16.00 11.79
CA THR A 359 0.66 16.39 11.63
C THR A 359 0.22 16.41 10.16
N TYR A 360 -0.91 15.75 9.88
CA TYR A 360 -1.64 15.90 8.63
C TYR A 360 -2.94 16.64 8.93
N PHE A 361 -3.30 17.59 8.08
CA PHE A 361 -4.53 18.36 8.21
C PHE A 361 -5.52 17.86 7.17
N VAL A 362 -6.61 17.25 7.61
CA VAL A 362 -7.72 16.77 6.77
C VAL A 362 -8.84 17.81 6.84
N PHE A 363 -9.30 18.29 5.69
CA PHE A 363 -10.31 19.35 5.63
C PHE A 363 -11.69 18.78 5.29
N ASP A 364 -12.54 18.77 6.32
CA ASP A 364 -13.90 18.27 6.27
C ASP A 364 -14.85 19.45 6.05
N ARG A 365 -15.39 19.56 4.83
CA ARG A 365 -16.27 20.67 4.41
C ARG A 365 -17.68 20.16 4.13
N GLY A 366 -18.68 20.91 4.61
CA GLY A 366 -20.09 20.52 4.52
C GLY A 366 -20.39 19.21 5.26
N ASP A 367 -21.37 18.44 4.79
CA ASP A 367 -21.73 17.13 5.36
C ASP A 367 -20.77 15.99 4.94
N THR A 368 -19.52 16.29 4.59
CA THR A 368 -18.51 15.29 4.21
C THR A 368 -17.63 14.99 5.41
N ALA A 369 -17.82 13.83 6.06
CA ALA A 369 -16.80 13.30 6.98
C ALA A 369 -15.81 12.49 6.17
N ARG A 370 -14.56 12.94 6.07
CA ARG A 370 -13.51 12.13 5.46
C ARG A 370 -12.96 11.23 6.55
N ILE A 371 -12.72 9.96 6.27
CA ILE A 371 -11.92 9.10 7.16
C ILE A 371 -10.66 8.83 6.37
N SER A 372 -9.55 9.48 6.67
CA SER A 372 -8.32 9.30 5.89
C SER A 372 -7.74 7.91 6.17
N GLU A 373 -8.26 6.89 5.50
CA GLU A 373 -7.76 5.52 5.55
C GLU A 373 -6.72 5.30 4.44
N CYS A 374 -5.72 4.48 4.71
CA CYS A 374 -4.67 4.04 3.78
C CYS A 374 -4.46 4.91 2.55
N CYS A 375 -3.63 5.93 2.71
CA CYS A 375 -3.21 6.79 1.62
C CYS A 375 -4.33 7.51 0.86
N ARG A 376 -5.47 7.77 1.53
CA ARG A 376 -6.30 8.99 1.46
C ARG A 376 -7.81 8.73 1.25
N LEU A 377 -8.34 7.50 1.34
CA LEU A 377 -9.76 7.20 1.11
C LEU A 377 -10.68 8.26 1.74
N ALA A 378 -11.49 8.96 0.95
CA ALA A 378 -12.48 9.90 1.50
C ALA A 378 -13.86 9.47 1.02
N PHE A 379 -14.77 9.24 1.95
CA PHE A 379 -16.15 8.93 1.61
C PHE A 379 -17.01 10.13 1.94
N LYS A 380 -17.93 10.47 1.04
CA LYS A 380 -19.08 11.24 1.45
C LYS A 380 -20.01 10.26 2.16
N LEU A 381 -20.30 10.51 3.43
CA LEU A 381 -21.25 9.70 4.19
C LEU A 381 -22.57 9.67 3.43
N ASP A 382 -23.02 8.47 3.07
CA ASP A 382 -24.35 8.28 2.54
C ASP A 382 -25.35 8.01 3.68
N ASN A 383 -26.63 7.86 3.35
CA ASN A 383 -27.66 7.61 4.37
C ASN A 383 -27.41 6.30 5.13
N THR A 384 -26.80 5.30 4.51
CA THR A 384 -26.49 4.02 5.17
C THR A 384 -25.32 4.17 6.14
N ASP A 385 -24.35 5.03 5.83
CA ASP A 385 -23.26 5.36 6.74
C ASP A 385 -23.75 6.13 7.98
N LEU A 386 -24.69 7.05 7.80
CA LEU A 386 -25.32 7.79 8.91
C LEU A 386 -26.12 6.87 9.84
N GLU A 387 -26.78 5.84 9.29
CA GLU A 387 -27.44 4.82 10.10
C GLU A 387 -26.43 3.91 10.82
N ASP A 388 -25.37 3.49 10.13
CA ASP A 388 -24.28 2.71 10.73
C ASP A 388 -23.58 3.47 11.86
N ALA A 389 -23.52 4.81 11.81
CA ALA A 389 -22.96 5.63 12.87
C ALA A 389 -23.67 5.47 14.22
N LYS A 390 -24.95 5.07 14.23
CA LYS A 390 -25.67 4.71 15.47
C LYS A 390 -25.19 3.39 16.07
N THR A 391 -24.48 2.58 15.29
CA THR A 391 -23.85 1.33 15.71
C THR A 391 -22.39 1.31 15.26
N PRO A 392 -21.52 2.18 15.80
CA PRO A 392 -20.26 2.49 15.12
C PRO A 392 -19.33 1.27 14.93
N TRP A 393 -19.45 0.20 15.72
CA TRP A 393 -18.72 -1.05 15.48
C TRP A 393 -18.96 -1.64 14.09
N LYS A 394 -20.07 -1.30 13.42
CA LYS A 394 -20.41 -1.67 12.03
C LYS A 394 -19.69 -0.83 10.98
N MET A 395 -19.24 0.39 11.30
CA MET A 395 -18.53 1.26 10.35
C MET A 395 -17.13 0.71 10.04
N ARG A 396 -17.07 -0.10 8.99
CA ARG A 396 -15.85 -0.72 8.46
C ARG A 396 -15.83 -0.50 6.95
N TYR A 397 -14.81 0.22 6.51
CA TYR A 397 -14.61 0.58 5.11
C TYR A 397 -13.41 -0.16 4.56
N SER A 398 -13.40 -0.37 3.24
CA SER A 398 -12.29 -1.03 2.59
C SER A 398 -12.23 -0.73 1.10
N ALA A 399 -11.03 -0.82 0.57
CA ALA A 399 -10.79 -0.93 -0.86
C ALA A 399 -10.30 -2.34 -1.19
N MET A 400 -10.84 -2.93 -2.25
CA MET A 400 -10.47 -4.26 -2.71
C MET A 400 -9.12 -4.25 -3.45
N GLN A 401 -8.89 -3.23 -4.28
CA GLN A 401 -7.73 -3.15 -5.15
C GLN A 401 -7.50 -1.71 -5.61
N ASN A 402 -6.25 -1.37 -5.88
CA ASN A 402 -5.87 -0.18 -6.64
C ASN A 402 -5.26 -0.58 -7.99
N VAL A 403 -5.70 0.06 -9.06
CA VAL A 403 -5.10 -0.07 -10.39
C VAL A 403 -4.86 1.32 -10.98
N THR A 404 -3.60 1.65 -11.26
CA THR A 404 -3.21 2.96 -11.78
C THR A 404 -3.16 2.98 -13.31
N VAL A 405 -3.73 4.03 -13.91
CA VAL A 405 -3.58 4.35 -15.34
C VAL A 405 -2.32 5.18 -15.58
N ASN A 406 -1.53 4.80 -16.59
CA ASN A 406 -0.37 5.56 -17.05
C ASN A 406 -0.80 6.70 -17.98
N LEU A 407 -1.05 7.90 -17.43
CA LEU A 407 -1.59 9.02 -18.20
C LEU A 407 -0.65 9.50 -19.33
N PRO A 408 0.66 9.67 -19.11
CA PRO A 408 1.58 10.08 -20.17
C PRO A 408 1.52 9.15 -21.39
N ARG A 409 1.43 7.84 -21.17
CA ARG A 409 1.34 6.87 -22.26
C ARG A 409 0.11 7.05 -23.13
N VAL A 410 -1.04 7.32 -22.50
CA VAL A 410 -2.28 7.58 -23.24
C VAL A 410 -2.10 8.80 -24.15
N ALA A 411 -1.39 9.84 -23.71
CA ALA A 411 -1.08 11.00 -24.56
C ALA A 411 -0.11 10.66 -25.71
N TYR A 412 0.89 9.79 -25.48
CA TYR A 412 1.79 9.33 -26.55
C TYR A 412 1.04 8.56 -27.65
N GLU A 413 0.10 7.70 -27.24
CA GLU A 413 -0.75 6.92 -28.15
C GLU A 413 -1.80 7.77 -28.87
N ALA A 414 -2.18 8.90 -28.27
CA ALA A 414 -3.18 9.82 -28.84
C ALA A 414 -2.61 10.77 -29.89
N HIS A 415 -1.29 10.88 -30.05
CA HIS A 415 -0.66 11.76 -31.05
C HIS A 415 -1.16 13.21 -31.02
N MET A 416 -1.41 13.76 -29.82
CA MET A 416 -1.97 15.11 -29.59
C MET A 416 -3.41 15.30 -30.15
N ASP A 417 -4.13 14.22 -30.46
CA ASP A 417 -5.54 14.27 -30.86
C ASP A 417 -6.45 14.13 -29.64
N ASP A 418 -7.24 15.17 -29.36
CA ASP A 418 -8.17 15.20 -28.23
C ASP A 418 -9.16 14.04 -28.24
N LYS A 419 -9.75 13.73 -29.41
CA LYS A 419 -10.77 12.68 -29.51
C LYS A 419 -10.16 11.32 -29.19
N LEU A 420 -9.01 11.02 -29.81
CA LEU A 420 -8.30 9.77 -29.59
C LEU A 420 -7.82 9.65 -28.13
N LEU A 421 -7.41 10.75 -27.50
CA LEU A 421 -7.02 10.77 -26.09
C LEU A 421 -8.17 10.32 -25.18
N PHE A 422 -9.35 10.91 -25.33
CA PHE A 422 -10.50 10.57 -24.49
C PHE A 422 -11.02 9.15 -24.76
N GLU A 423 -10.97 8.67 -26.02
CA GLU A 423 -11.28 7.28 -26.37
C GLU A 423 -10.31 6.31 -25.68
N LYS A 424 -9.00 6.57 -25.76
CA LYS A 424 -7.97 5.74 -25.11
C LYS A 424 -8.07 5.76 -23.59
N LEU A 425 -8.44 6.90 -22.98
CA LEU A 425 -8.70 6.96 -21.54
C LEU A 425 -9.85 6.02 -21.13
N THR A 426 -10.94 6.02 -21.89
CA THR A 426 -12.06 5.10 -21.66
C THR A 426 -11.63 3.64 -21.86
N GLU A 427 -10.82 3.32 -22.89
CA GLU A 427 -10.25 1.99 -23.06
C GLU A 427 -9.41 1.55 -21.85
N ARG A 428 -8.58 2.43 -21.28
CA ARG A 428 -7.80 2.12 -20.07
C ARG A 428 -8.70 1.89 -18.85
N LEU A 429 -9.78 2.65 -18.68
CA LEU A 429 -10.75 2.41 -17.60
C LEU A 429 -11.47 1.07 -17.74
N MET A 430 -11.76 0.63 -18.96
CA MET A 430 -12.31 -0.72 -19.19
C MET A 430 -11.33 -1.83 -18.80
N ALA A 431 -10.02 -1.64 -19.05
CA ALA A 431 -8.98 -2.55 -18.61
C ALA A 431 -8.86 -2.58 -17.06
N VAL A 432 -8.95 -1.41 -16.42
CA VAL A 432 -9.00 -1.29 -14.94
C VAL A 432 -10.21 -2.03 -14.37
N ALA A 433 -11.41 -1.81 -14.92
CA ALA A 433 -12.62 -2.50 -14.48
C ALA A 433 -12.50 -4.02 -14.61
N ARG A 434 -11.93 -4.52 -15.72
CA ARG A 434 -11.67 -5.95 -15.90
C ARG A 434 -10.74 -6.51 -14.83
N ALA A 435 -9.65 -5.82 -14.51
CA ALA A 435 -8.73 -6.24 -13.46
C ALA A 435 -9.43 -6.31 -12.09
N HIS A 436 -10.29 -5.34 -11.79
CA HIS A 436 -11.09 -5.33 -10.57
C HIS A 436 -12.07 -6.51 -10.49
N GLU A 437 -12.79 -6.84 -11.57
CA GLU A 437 -13.67 -8.01 -11.62
C GLU A 437 -12.89 -9.31 -11.33
N GLN A 438 -11.75 -9.50 -11.99
CA GLN A 438 -10.91 -10.68 -11.81
C GLN A 438 -10.39 -10.84 -10.37
N LYS A 439 -9.91 -9.75 -9.78
CA LYS A 439 -9.47 -9.72 -8.37
C LYS A 439 -10.64 -9.97 -7.42
N LYS A 440 -11.80 -9.36 -7.68
CA LYS A 440 -13.04 -9.57 -6.89
C LYS A 440 -13.44 -11.04 -6.88
N ASP A 441 -13.44 -11.70 -8.03
CA ASP A 441 -13.80 -13.11 -8.16
C ASP A 441 -12.82 -14.01 -7.41
N PHE A 442 -11.52 -13.72 -7.52
CA PHE A 442 -10.49 -14.44 -6.77
C PHE A 442 -10.65 -14.32 -5.25
N ILE A 443 -10.77 -13.10 -4.73
CA ILE A 443 -10.95 -12.86 -3.29
C ILE A 443 -12.29 -13.41 -2.79
N SER A 444 -13.36 -13.32 -3.58
CA SER A 444 -14.66 -13.88 -3.22
C SER A 444 -14.61 -15.39 -3.03
N ARG A 445 -13.83 -16.11 -3.86
CA ARG A 445 -13.59 -17.55 -3.66
C ARG A 445 -12.85 -17.84 -2.35
N LEU A 446 -11.84 -17.05 -2.01
CA LEU A 446 -11.10 -17.21 -0.75
C LEU A 446 -11.97 -16.92 0.48
N LEU A 447 -12.81 -15.87 0.42
CA LEU A 447 -13.79 -15.56 1.46
C LEU A 447 -14.85 -16.66 1.59
N GLY A 448 -15.26 -17.27 0.46
CA GLY A 448 -16.22 -18.38 0.43
C GLY A 448 -15.75 -19.65 1.15
N MET A 449 -14.45 -19.79 1.44
CA MET A 449 -13.91 -20.87 2.27
C MET A 449 -14.23 -20.70 3.76
N GLY A 450 -14.71 -19.51 4.18
CA GLY A 450 -15.16 -19.22 5.54
C GLY A 450 -14.08 -19.42 6.59
N LYS A 451 -14.47 -19.97 7.76
CA LYS A 451 -13.60 -20.14 8.93
C LYS A 451 -12.37 -21.02 8.73
N PHE A 452 -12.34 -21.84 7.67
CA PHE A 452 -11.20 -22.70 7.33
C PHE A 452 -10.31 -22.10 6.23
N GLY A 453 -10.73 -20.97 5.65
CA GLY A 453 -10.02 -20.29 4.59
C GLY A 453 -8.86 -19.42 5.07
N PRO A 454 -7.98 -18.99 4.15
CA PRO A 454 -6.86 -18.10 4.45
C PRO A 454 -7.32 -16.70 4.89
N LEU A 455 -8.55 -16.30 4.55
CA LEU A 455 -9.16 -15.03 4.95
C LEU A 455 -10.15 -15.17 6.11
N SER A 456 -10.03 -16.22 6.93
CA SER A 456 -10.98 -16.52 8.00
C SER A 456 -11.26 -15.35 8.95
N LEU A 457 -10.26 -14.50 9.27
CA LEU A 457 -10.44 -13.28 10.08
C LEU A 457 -11.48 -12.35 9.45
N LEU A 458 -11.39 -12.15 8.13
CA LEU A 458 -12.29 -11.29 7.36
C LEU A 458 -13.71 -11.88 7.24
N THR A 459 -13.89 -13.17 7.58
CA THR A 459 -15.19 -13.86 7.55
C THR A 459 -15.84 -14.00 8.92
N MET A 460 -15.20 -13.48 9.99
CA MET A 460 -15.79 -13.49 11.33
C MET A 460 -17.14 -12.75 11.32
N GLU A 461 -18.16 -13.35 11.93
CA GLU A 461 -19.53 -12.81 11.96
C GLU A 461 -19.97 -12.59 13.41
N LEU A 462 -19.50 -11.50 14.02
CA LEU A 462 -19.80 -11.19 15.44
C LEU A 462 -20.94 -10.18 15.61
N ASP A 463 -21.29 -9.43 14.56
CA ASP A 463 -22.33 -8.40 14.57
C ASP A 463 -23.47 -8.65 13.56
N GLY A 464 -23.60 -9.91 13.12
CA GLY A 464 -24.62 -10.39 12.18
C GLY A 464 -24.23 -10.27 10.71
N GLU A 465 -23.01 -9.82 10.41
CA GLU A 465 -22.45 -9.79 9.05
C GLU A 465 -20.94 -10.15 9.08
N PRO A 466 -20.37 -10.62 7.96
CA PRO A 466 -18.92 -10.81 7.87
C PRO A 466 -18.14 -9.54 8.19
N TYR A 467 -16.99 -9.69 8.85
CA TYR A 467 -16.11 -8.58 9.19
C TYR A 467 -15.77 -7.74 7.95
N TYR A 468 -15.40 -8.41 6.85
CA TYR A 468 -15.20 -7.78 5.56
C TYR A 468 -16.50 -7.71 4.76
N ARG A 469 -17.07 -6.51 4.71
CA ARG A 469 -18.31 -6.21 4.00
C ARG A 469 -18.04 -6.00 2.52
N LEU A 470 -17.87 -7.09 1.77
CA LEU A 470 -17.55 -7.06 0.33
C LEU A 470 -18.49 -6.18 -0.50
N HIS A 471 -19.79 -6.13 -0.15
CA HIS A 471 -20.77 -5.30 -0.84
C HIS A 471 -20.54 -3.79 -0.69
N ARG A 472 -19.75 -3.36 0.31
CA ARG A 472 -19.34 -1.96 0.52
C ARG A 472 -17.91 -1.66 0.04
N ALA A 473 -17.18 -2.66 -0.44
CA ALA A 473 -15.82 -2.48 -0.90
C ALA A 473 -15.76 -1.58 -2.14
N THR A 474 -14.77 -0.69 -2.18
CA THR A 474 -14.49 0.15 -3.35
C THR A 474 -13.34 -0.39 -4.18
N PHE A 475 -13.26 0.04 -5.43
CA PHE A 475 -12.31 -0.44 -6.44
C PHE A 475 -11.57 0.77 -7.03
N LEU A 476 -10.35 1.02 -6.55
CA LEU A 476 -9.70 2.31 -6.74
C LEU A 476 -9.08 2.43 -8.13
N VAL A 477 -9.39 3.55 -8.79
CA VAL A 477 -8.79 3.94 -10.06
C VAL A 477 -7.70 4.97 -9.79
N GLY A 478 -6.45 4.51 -9.73
CA GLY A 478 -5.30 5.37 -9.59
C GLY A 478 -4.94 6.08 -10.90
N MET A 479 -4.28 7.23 -10.79
CA MET A 479 -3.62 7.89 -11.93
C MET A 479 -2.21 8.34 -11.60
N LEU A 480 -1.37 8.47 -12.63
CA LEU A 480 0.01 8.96 -12.52
C LEU A 480 0.34 9.83 -13.74
N GLY A 481 1.04 10.95 -13.51
CA GLY A 481 1.67 11.72 -14.57
C GLY A 481 0.74 12.65 -15.34
N LEU A 482 -0.28 13.23 -14.69
CA LEU A 482 -1.17 14.20 -15.35
C LEU A 482 -0.37 15.38 -15.91
N ASN A 483 0.62 15.87 -15.16
CA ASN A 483 1.46 16.99 -15.61
C ASN A 483 2.20 16.66 -16.92
N GLU A 484 2.79 15.47 -17.02
CA GLU A 484 3.51 15.04 -18.23
C GLU A 484 2.57 14.71 -19.40
N MET A 485 1.38 14.17 -19.11
CA MET A 485 0.33 13.97 -20.11
C MET A 485 -0.09 15.29 -20.74
N VAL A 486 -0.43 16.29 -19.92
CA VAL A 486 -0.82 17.62 -20.41
C VAL A 486 0.34 18.27 -21.15
N GLN A 487 1.56 18.23 -20.59
CA GLN A 487 2.74 18.78 -21.24
C GLN A 487 2.99 18.18 -22.63
N TYR A 488 2.86 16.87 -22.77
CA TYR A 488 3.06 16.22 -24.07
C TYR A 488 1.95 16.59 -25.06
N HIS A 489 0.70 16.63 -24.58
CA HIS A 489 -0.48 16.82 -25.43
C HIS A 489 -0.67 18.27 -25.89
N THR A 490 -0.39 19.25 -25.01
CA THR A 490 -0.64 20.67 -25.28
C THR A 490 0.64 21.49 -25.50
N GLY A 491 1.81 20.93 -25.16
CA GLY A 491 3.08 21.66 -25.14
C GLY A 491 3.35 22.43 -23.85
N GLU A 492 2.39 22.50 -22.92
CA GLU A 492 2.49 23.26 -21.67
C GLU A 492 2.20 22.39 -20.44
N GLN A 493 2.97 22.58 -19.37
CA GLN A 493 2.70 21.97 -18.07
C GLN A 493 1.48 22.61 -17.39
N LEU A 494 0.89 21.91 -16.43
CA LEU A 494 -0.35 22.32 -15.75
C LEU A 494 -0.30 23.75 -15.17
N HIS A 495 0.85 24.17 -14.66
CA HIS A 495 1.04 25.46 -14.00
C HIS A 495 1.43 26.59 -14.96
N GLN A 496 1.68 26.30 -16.24
CA GLN A 496 2.19 27.29 -17.20
C GLN A 496 1.09 28.15 -17.81
N SER A 497 -0.12 27.60 -18.00
CA SER A 497 -1.25 28.37 -18.52
C SER A 497 -2.59 27.93 -17.91
N LYS A 498 -3.57 28.85 -17.95
CA LYS A 498 -4.94 28.53 -17.52
C LYS A 498 -5.58 27.47 -18.40
N ASP A 499 -5.20 27.40 -19.68
CA ASP A 499 -5.78 26.45 -20.62
C ASP A 499 -5.18 25.05 -20.43
N ALA A 500 -3.89 24.92 -20.10
CA ALA A 500 -3.29 23.66 -19.66
C ALA A 500 -3.96 23.13 -18.38
N MET A 501 -4.17 24.00 -17.38
CA MET A 501 -4.89 23.63 -16.15
C MET A 501 -6.33 23.16 -16.44
N LYS A 502 -7.08 23.89 -17.27
CA LYS A 502 -8.44 23.50 -17.68
C LYS A 502 -8.44 22.16 -18.43
N PHE A 503 -7.46 21.92 -19.29
CA PHE A 503 -7.33 20.66 -20.01
C PHE A 503 -7.09 19.50 -19.04
N GLY A 504 -6.19 19.67 -18.05
CA GLY A 504 -6.00 18.70 -16.97
C GLY A 504 -7.29 18.42 -16.19
N LEU A 505 -8.06 19.45 -15.85
CA LEU A 505 -9.37 19.29 -15.19
C LEU A 505 -10.39 18.56 -16.07
N LYS A 506 -10.39 18.81 -17.39
CA LYS A 506 -11.24 18.10 -18.37
C LYS A 506 -10.89 16.60 -18.42
N VAL A 507 -9.60 16.26 -18.44
CA VAL A 507 -9.13 14.87 -18.36
C VAL A 507 -9.62 14.19 -17.08
N MET A 508 -9.44 14.83 -15.93
CA MET A 508 -9.87 14.27 -14.65
C MET A 508 -11.40 14.14 -14.54
N ALA A 509 -12.15 15.11 -15.06
CA ALA A 509 -13.60 15.04 -15.11
C ALA A 509 -14.10 13.90 -16.00
N HIS A 510 -13.47 13.68 -17.16
CA HIS A 510 -13.75 12.54 -18.03
C HIS A 510 -13.48 11.22 -17.32
N LEU A 511 -12.31 11.07 -16.70
CA LEU A 511 -11.96 9.85 -15.95
C LEU A 511 -12.96 9.55 -14.84
N ARG A 512 -13.40 10.57 -14.09
CA ARG A 512 -14.40 10.43 -13.04
C ARG A 512 -15.74 9.94 -13.60
N SER A 513 -16.26 10.65 -14.61
CA SER A 513 -17.55 10.33 -15.22
C SER A 513 -17.58 8.92 -15.80
N GLU A 514 -16.51 8.54 -16.51
CA GLU A 514 -16.41 7.23 -17.13
C GLU A 514 -16.18 6.12 -16.10
N ALA A 515 -15.37 6.34 -15.07
CA ALA A 515 -15.21 5.37 -13.99
C ALA A 515 -16.53 5.14 -13.23
N GLU A 516 -17.32 6.20 -13.01
CA GLU A 516 -18.66 6.07 -12.41
C GLU A 516 -19.62 5.30 -13.32
N ARG A 517 -19.64 5.62 -14.63
CA ARG A 517 -20.48 4.93 -15.62
C ARG A 517 -20.14 3.43 -15.70
N ILE A 518 -18.87 3.11 -15.92
CA ILE A 518 -18.37 1.73 -16.00
C ILE A 518 -18.59 1.00 -14.68
N GLY A 519 -18.33 1.67 -13.54
CA GLY A 519 -18.58 1.12 -12.22
C GLY A 519 -20.05 0.71 -12.02
N LYS A 520 -21.00 1.58 -12.42
CA LYS A 520 -22.45 1.25 -12.37
C LYS A 520 -22.79 0.07 -13.27
N GLU A 521 -22.26 0.02 -14.49
CA GLU A 521 -22.46 -1.10 -15.42
C GLU A 521 -21.94 -2.44 -14.86
N LYS A 522 -20.85 -2.40 -14.09
CA LYS A 522 -20.23 -3.59 -13.48
C LYS A 522 -20.67 -3.88 -12.04
N GLY A 523 -21.53 -3.05 -11.45
CA GLY A 523 -21.92 -3.18 -10.04
C GLY A 523 -20.73 -3.02 -9.08
N MET A 524 -19.82 -2.09 -9.37
CA MET A 524 -18.64 -1.77 -8.58
C MET A 524 -18.53 -0.26 -8.37
N ARG A 525 -18.22 0.19 -7.14
CA ARG A 525 -17.92 1.61 -6.89
C ARG A 525 -16.45 1.87 -7.23
N MET A 526 -16.20 2.67 -8.26
CA MET A 526 -14.86 2.92 -8.83
C MET A 526 -14.38 4.37 -8.64
N PRO A 527 -14.10 4.82 -7.41
CA PRO A 527 -13.63 6.18 -7.17
C PRO A 527 -12.20 6.38 -7.68
N LEU A 528 -11.90 7.61 -8.10
CA LEU A 528 -10.54 8.03 -8.44
C LEU A 528 -9.69 8.20 -7.16
N GLU A 529 -8.42 7.82 -7.22
CA GLU A 529 -7.43 7.95 -6.13
C GLU A 529 -6.13 8.63 -6.62
N GLN A 530 -5.57 9.54 -5.84
CA GLN A 530 -4.18 9.94 -6.05
C GLN A 530 -3.23 8.81 -5.64
N THR A 531 -2.78 8.03 -6.63
CA THR A 531 -1.84 6.92 -6.47
C THR A 531 -0.70 7.24 -5.48
N PRO A 532 -0.44 6.35 -4.50
CA PRO A 532 0.77 6.39 -3.68
C PRO A 532 2.00 5.92 -4.49
N ALA A 533 2.44 6.72 -5.47
CA ALA A 533 3.39 6.28 -6.49
C ALA A 533 4.86 6.22 -6.01
N GLU A 534 5.16 5.36 -5.03
CA GLU A 534 6.52 5.12 -4.51
C GLU A 534 7.42 4.49 -5.58
N SER A 535 6.99 3.34 -6.10
CA SER A 535 7.67 2.60 -7.16
C SER A 535 7.05 2.87 -8.54
N THR A 536 5.73 3.09 -8.59
CA THR A 536 4.97 3.27 -9.84
C THR A 536 5.48 4.45 -10.67
N ALA A 537 5.83 5.57 -10.02
CA ALA A 537 6.37 6.77 -10.68
C ALA A 537 7.64 6.48 -11.49
N TYR A 538 8.56 5.69 -10.92
CA TYR A 538 9.79 5.29 -11.57
C TYR A 538 9.56 4.20 -12.62
N ARG A 539 8.77 3.18 -12.25
CA ARG A 539 8.50 2.01 -13.10
C ARG A 539 7.88 2.42 -14.43
N LEU A 540 6.82 3.23 -14.40
CA LEU A 540 6.13 3.63 -15.63
C LEU A 540 7.02 4.51 -16.51
N ALA A 541 7.71 5.50 -15.93
CA ALA A 541 8.70 6.31 -16.65
C ALA A 541 9.79 5.46 -17.33
N LYS A 542 10.32 4.44 -16.65
CA LYS A 542 11.33 3.52 -17.21
C LYS A 542 10.78 2.69 -18.36
N LEU A 543 9.54 2.19 -18.25
CA LEU A 543 8.89 1.42 -19.32
C LEU A 543 8.60 2.33 -20.53
N ASP A 544 8.18 3.57 -20.30
CA ASP A 544 7.94 4.55 -21.36
C ASP A 544 9.21 4.93 -22.11
N MET A 545 10.33 5.10 -21.41
CA MET A 545 11.63 5.32 -22.06
C MET A 545 12.04 4.14 -22.97
N LYS A 546 11.55 2.93 -22.70
CA LYS A 546 11.79 1.73 -23.53
C LYS A 546 10.83 1.65 -24.72
N TYR A 547 9.53 1.79 -24.48
CA TYR A 547 8.50 1.54 -25.50
C TYR A 547 8.16 2.78 -26.34
N PHE A 548 8.37 3.98 -25.80
CA PHE A 548 8.13 5.27 -26.44
C PHE A 548 9.39 6.15 -26.41
N PRO A 549 10.51 5.68 -27.00
CA PRO A 549 11.81 6.34 -26.87
C PRO A 549 11.89 7.72 -27.57
N LEU A 550 10.91 8.08 -28.40
CA LEU A 550 10.84 9.40 -29.03
C LEU A 550 9.98 10.39 -28.22
N GLN A 551 8.95 9.89 -27.54
CA GLN A 551 7.97 10.69 -26.83
C GLN A 551 8.36 10.87 -25.35
N ALA A 552 8.63 9.78 -24.64
CA ALA A 552 8.88 9.82 -23.20
C ALA A 552 10.01 10.76 -22.78
N PRO A 553 11.15 10.86 -23.52
CA PRO A 553 12.22 11.77 -23.14
C PRO A 553 11.84 13.26 -23.22
N THR A 554 10.74 13.65 -23.87
CA THR A 554 10.37 15.07 -24.00
C THR A 554 9.74 15.63 -22.71
N VAL A 555 9.11 14.78 -21.90
CA VAL A 555 8.35 15.21 -20.70
C VAL A 555 8.78 14.56 -19.39
N VAL A 556 9.45 13.40 -19.42
CA VAL A 556 9.91 12.73 -18.19
C VAL A 556 10.81 13.65 -17.35
N LYS A 557 10.63 13.62 -16.02
CA LYS A 557 11.38 14.45 -15.07
C LYS A 557 12.63 13.73 -14.56
N GLY A 558 13.46 14.46 -13.82
CA GLY A 558 14.72 13.95 -13.27
C GLY A 558 15.85 13.85 -14.30
N ASN A 559 16.89 13.10 -13.94
CA ASN A 559 18.12 13.02 -14.72
C ASN A 559 18.17 11.75 -15.58
N LYS A 560 18.05 11.94 -16.91
CA LYS A 560 18.05 10.85 -17.90
C LYS A 560 19.41 10.14 -17.99
N GLY A 561 20.51 10.86 -17.80
CA GLY A 561 21.87 10.32 -17.87
C GLY A 561 22.20 9.37 -16.70
N SER A 562 21.72 9.67 -15.48
CA SER A 562 21.89 8.78 -14.32
C SER A 562 20.79 7.70 -14.20
N GLY A 563 19.72 7.83 -14.99
CA GLY A 563 18.53 6.98 -14.90
C GLY A 563 17.65 7.28 -13.67
N GLU A 564 17.87 8.42 -13.00
CA GLU A 564 17.03 8.95 -11.93
C GLU A 564 15.84 9.72 -12.51
N ILE A 565 15.02 9.00 -13.27
CA ILE A 565 13.85 9.53 -13.98
C ILE A 565 12.55 9.25 -13.23
N TYR A 566 11.52 10.04 -13.42
CA TYR A 566 10.20 9.78 -12.83
C TYR A 566 9.09 10.55 -13.56
N TYR A 567 7.85 10.11 -13.35
CA TYR A 567 6.66 10.93 -13.61
C TYR A 567 6.16 11.61 -12.34
N THR A 568 5.61 12.81 -12.51
CA THR A 568 5.05 13.59 -11.40
C THR A 568 3.86 12.85 -10.82
N ASN A 569 3.78 12.75 -9.49
CA ASN A 569 2.78 11.91 -8.85
C ASN A 569 1.35 12.41 -9.12
N SER A 570 0.49 11.51 -9.62
CA SER A 570 -0.96 11.74 -9.79
C SER A 570 -1.29 13.06 -10.50
N THR A 571 -1.88 14.02 -9.78
CA THR A 571 -2.30 15.35 -10.28
C THR A 571 -1.45 16.48 -9.72
N TYR A 572 -0.28 16.18 -9.15
CA TYR A 572 0.62 17.22 -8.64
C TYR A 572 1.14 18.10 -9.77
N LEU A 573 1.39 19.36 -9.44
CA LEU A 573 2.17 20.22 -10.29
C LEU A 573 3.64 19.78 -10.24
N ASN A 574 4.41 20.15 -11.26
CA ASN A 574 5.85 19.88 -11.29
C ASN A 574 6.51 20.26 -9.95
N VAL A 575 7.14 19.28 -9.30
CA VAL A 575 7.70 19.42 -7.94
C VAL A 575 8.90 20.36 -7.89
N SER A 576 9.57 20.60 -9.03
CA SER A 576 10.71 21.52 -9.12
C SER A 576 10.34 22.98 -9.30
N GLU A 577 9.07 23.26 -9.60
CA GLU A 577 8.64 24.62 -9.93
C GLU A 577 8.53 25.50 -8.67
N PRO A 578 9.17 26.69 -8.63
CA PRO A 578 9.09 27.63 -7.52
C PRO A 578 7.74 28.37 -7.49
N ILE A 579 6.68 27.65 -7.12
CA ILE A 579 5.33 28.20 -6.93
C ILE A 579 5.15 28.58 -5.46
N ASN A 580 4.51 29.73 -5.20
CA ASN A 580 4.09 30.10 -3.85
C ASN A 580 3.28 28.94 -3.22
N PRO A 581 3.59 28.49 -1.99
CA PRO A 581 3.03 27.27 -1.43
C PRO A 581 1.52 27.30 -1.27
N ILE A 582 0.91 28.45 -0.91
CA ILE A 582 -0.56 28.51 -0.79
C ILE A 582 -1.24 28.47 -2.16
N GLU A 583 -0.63 29.09 -3.18
CA GLU A 583 -1.13 28.98 -4.55
C GLU A 583 -0.95 27.56 -5.10
N ARG A 584 0.15 26.86 -4.81
CA ARG A 584 0.31 25.45 -5.16
C ARG A 584 -0.80 24.58 -4.56
N VAL A 585 -1.05 24.71 -3.26
CA VAL A 585 -2.13 23.98 -2.56
C VAL A 585 -3.50 24.31 -3.15
N LYS A 586 -3.74 25.57 -3.51
CA LYS A 586 -4.99 26.01 -4.13
C LYS A 586 -5.17 25.44 -5.54
N GLU A 587 -4.14 25.48 -6.37
CA GLU A 587 -4.17 24.97 -7.75
C GLU A 587 -4.28 23.43 -7.78
N GLU A 588 -3.48 22.71 -6.98
CA GLU A 588 -3.63 21.26 -6.81
C GLU A 588 -5.00 20.90 -6.21
N GLY A 589 -5.48 21.72 -5.26
CA GLY A 589 -6.78 21.55 -4.61
C GLY A 589 -7.96 21.58 -5.56
N LYS A 590 -7.85 22.16 -6.77
CA LYS A 590 -8.91 22.14 -7.80
C LYS A 590 -9.21 20.73 -8.29
N PHE A 591 -8.26 19.81 -8.21
CA PHE A 591 -8.46 18.40 -8.60
C PHE A 591 -9.11 17.58 -7.48
N HIS A 592 -8.96 17.98 -6.22
CA HIS A 592 -9.35 17.16 -5.06
C HIS A 592 -10.85 16.82 -5.03
N PRO A 593 -11.79 17.69 -5.45
CA PRO A 593 -13.22 17.32 -5.56
C PRO A 593 -13.55 16.26 -6.62
N LEU A 594 -12.64 15.99 -7.56
CA LEU A 594 -12.78 14.93 -8.57
C LEU A 594 -12.20 13.59 -8.09
N ILE A 595 -11.50 13.59 -6.95
CA ILE A 595 -10.76 12.44 -6.41
C ILE A 595 -11.37 12.06 -5.06
N GLU A 596 -12.33 11.13 -5.10
CA GLU A 596 -13.09 10.72 -3.93
C GLU A 596 -12.24 9.81 -3.02
N ALA A 597 -11.48 8.87 -3.55
CA ALA A 597 -10.64 7.99 -2.74
C ALA A 597 -9.35 8.64 -2.24
N GLY A 598 -9.24 9.98 -2.36
CA GLY A 598 -8.31 10.75 -1.57
C GLY A 598 -7.22 11.55 -2.26
N ALA A 599 -6.96 12.73 -1.71
CA ALA A 599 -5.98 13.66 -2.25
C ALA A 599 -5.24 14.46 -1.17
N LEU A 600 -3.94 14.65 -1.35
CA LEU A 600 -3.03 15.33 -0.42
C LEU A 600 -2.10 16.25 -1.19
N SER A 601 -1.96 17.50 -0.76
CA SER A 601 -0.88 18.38 -1.22
C SER A 601 0.26 18.45 -0.21
N HIS A 602 1.49 18.45 -0.72
CA HIS A 602 2.68 18.57 0.11
C HIS A 602 3.22 19.99 0.11
N VAL A 603 3.60 20.46 1.30
CA VAL A 603 4.38 21.69 1.49
C VAL A 603 5.80 21.28 1.90
N TRP A 604 6.74 21.28 0.94
CA TRP A 604 8.12 20.84 1.15
C TRP A 604 8.94 21.89 1.90
N LEU A 605 9.17 21.71 3.20
CA LEU A 605 9.88 22.70 4.03
C LEU A 605 11.41 22.58 3.95
N GLY A 606 11.94 21.39 3.65
CA GLY A 606 13.39 21.14 3.70
C GLY A 606 13.96 21.47 5.08
N GLU A 607 14.94 22.38 5.14
CA GLU A 607 15.53 22.83 6.41
C GLU A 607 14.69 23.87 7.18
N SER A 608 13.70 24.50 6.53
CA SER A 608 12.93 25.61 7.12
C SER A 608 12.15 25.16 8.36
N ARG A 609 12.15 25.99 9.41
CA ARG A 609 11.38 25.83 10.65
C ARG A 609 10.41 27.00 10.79
N PRO A 610 9.29 26.98 10.05
CA PRO A 610 8.34 28.08 10.09
C PRO A 610 7.70 28.20 11.46
N ASN A 611 7.30 29.41 11.84
CA ASN A 611 6.59 29.63 13.08
C ASN A 611 5.25 28.84 13.06
N PRO A 612 4.86 28.14 14.15
CA PRO A 612 3.55 27.54 14.33
C PRO A 612 2.37 28.44 13.92
N GLU A 613 2.39 29.72 14.24
CA GLU A 613 1.35 30.69 13.87
C GLU A 613 1.25 30.90 12.35
N SER A 614 2.37 30.88 11.63
CA SER A 614 2.39 30.98 10.16
C SER A 614 1.79 29.71 9.52
N ILE A 615 2.06 28.54 10.08
CA ILE A 615 1.40 27.28 9.67
C ILE A 615 -0.10 27.35 9.99
N ALA A 616 -0.49 27.79 11.19
CA ALA A 616 -1.90 27.91 11.57
C ALA A 616 -2.66 28.83 10.61
N SER A 617 -2.09 29.99 10.27
CA SER A 617 -2.62 30.91 9.25
C SER A 617 -2.77 30.22 7.89
N PHE A 618 -1.78 29.41 7.48
CA PHE A 618 -1.83 28.64 6.25
C PHE A 618 -2.97 27.60 6.26
N VAL A 619 -3.14 26.87 7.36
CA VAL A 619 -4.20 25.86 7.56
C VAL A 619 -5.58 26.53 7.48
N VAL A 620 -5.78 27.65 8.17
CA VAL A 620 -7.03 28.43 8.14
C VAL A 620 -7.33 28.92 6.73
N LYS A 621 -6.34 29.49 6.02
CA LYS A 621 -6.50 29.93 4.63
C LYS A 621 -6.82 28.77 3.70
N THR A 622 -6.20 27.61 3.92
CA THR A 622 -6.47 26.40 3.12
C THR A 622 -7.91 25.94 3.32
N MET A 623 -8.38 25.87 4.58
CA MET A 623 -9.75 25.50 4.90
C MET A 623 -10.76 26.44 4.23
N ARG A 624 -10.56 27.76 4.35
CA ARG A 624 -11.53 28.78 3.90
C ARG A 624 -11.50 29.08 2.40
N ASN A 625 -10.31 29.04 1.77
CA ASN A 625 -10.11 29.62 0.43
C ASN A 625 -9.73 28.60 -0.65
N THR A 626 -9.68 27.31 -0.33
CA THR A 626 -9.30 26.26 -1.28
C THR A 626 -10.25 25.07 -1.23
N GLN A 627 -10.12 24.18 -2.22
CA GLN A 627 -10.84 22.90 -2.26
C GLN A 627 -9.95 21.72 -1.84
N SER A 628 -8.77 21.99 -1.26
CA SER A 628 -7.84 20.93 -0.90
C SER A 628 -8.42 20.05 0.21
N ALA A 629 -8.45 18.74 -0.04
CA ALA A 629 -8.88 17.71 0.92
C ALA A 629 -7.90 17.49 2.08
N GLN A 630 -6.59 17.54 1.84
CA GLN A 630 -5.58 17.27 2.85
C GLN A 630 -4.28 18.01 2.53
N ILE A 631 -3.56 18.45 3.57
CA ILE A 631 -2.18 18.96 3.44
C ILE A 631 -1.26 18.34 4.49
N ALA A 632 0.02 18.28 4.14
CA ALA A 632 1.10 17.92 5.07
C ALA A 632 2.32 18.80 4.85
N PHE A 633 2.95 19.21 5.95
CA PHE A 633 4.22 19.94 5.94
C PHE A 633 5.36 18.93 6.05
N SER A 634 6.31 19.03 5.13
CA SER A 634 7.33 18.01 4.88
C SER A 634 8.73 18.54 5.18
N PRO A 635 9.16 18.55 6.44
CA PRO A 635 10.54 18.82 6.80
C PRO A 635 11.46 17.66 6.43
N GLU A 636 12.75 17.97 6.33
CA GLU A 636 13.81 17.00 6.05
C GLU A 636 14.76 16.91 7.25
N PHE A 637 15.29 15.71 7.51
CA PHE A 637 16.20 15.47 8.63
C PHE A 637 17.39 14.59 8.23
N THR A 638 18.47 14.74 8.97
CA THR A 638 19.65 13.87 8.95
C THR A 638 19.83 13.29 10.34
N SER A 639 19.70 11.97 10.48
CA SER A 639 19.94 11.25 11.73
C SER A 639 21.36 10.67 11.73
N CYS A 640 22.17 11.02 12.72
CA CYS A 640 23.52 10.45 12.86
C CYS A 640 23.46 9.12 13.62
N LEU A 641 23.94 8.06 12.99
CA LEU A 641 23.97 6.72 13.59
C LEU A 641 25.17 6.54 14.56
N ALA A 642 26.20 7.37 14.43
CA ALA A 642 27.38 7.33 15.32
C ALA A 642 27.17 8.06 16.66
N CYS A 643 26.52 9.23 16.68
CA CYS A 643 26.38 10.04 17.89
C CYS A 643 24.93 10.23 18.37
N GLY A 644 23.95 9.64 17.69
CA GLY A 644 22.55 9.66 18.10
C GLY A 644 21.80 10.97 17.85
N LYS A 645 22.47 12.03 17.35
CA LYS A 645 21.87 13.35 17.18
C LYS A 645 21.11 13.48 15.85
N LEU A 646 20.01 14.23 15.90
CA LEU A 646 19.22 14.63 14.73
C LEU A 646 19.56 16.06 14.32
N ALA A 647 19.78 16.27 13.03
CA ALA A 647 19.93 17.58 12.43
C ALA A 647 18.81 17.85 11.41
N ARG A 648 18.47 19.12 11.22
CA ARG A 648 17.52 19.57 10.20
C ARG A 648 18.22 19.61 8.83
N GLY A 649 17.48 19.21 7.79
CA GLY A 649 17.94 19.07 6.41
C GLY A 649 18.57 17.72 6.08
N ILE A 650 18.84 17.49 4.80
CA ILE A 650 19.57 16.31 4.31
C ILE A 650 21.03 16.70 4.07
N SER A 651 21.94 16.00 4.75
CA SER A 651 23.39 16.20 4.65
C SER A 651 24.09 14.84 4.53
N ALA A 652 25.21 14.82 3.79
CA ALA A 652 26.05 13.63 3.68
C ALA A 652 26.88 13.36 4.94
N THR A 653 27.01 14.34 5.84
CA THR A 653 27.74 14.23 7.10
C THR A 653 26.97 14.86 8.26
N CYS A 654 27.23 14.36 9.48
CA CYS A 654 26.62 14.85 10.69
C CYS A 654 27.15 16.25 11.06
N LYS A 655 26.25 17.24 11.16
CA LYS A 655 26.56 18.61 11.58
C LYS A 655 27.11 18.72 13.03
N HIS A 656 27.04 17.66 13.84
CA HIS A 656 27.49 17.66 15.24
C HIS A 656 28.84 16.98 15.48
N CYS A 657 29.16 15.90 14.75
CA CYS A 657 30.38 15.11 15.00
C CYS A 657 31.18 14.80 13.72
N GLY A 658 30.74 15.27 12.55
CA GLY A 658 31.43 15.08 11.27
C GLY A 658 31.34 13.67 10.66
N SER A 659 30.69 12.71 11.34
CA SER A 659 30.54 11.34 10.82
C SER A 659 29.77 11.32 9.49
N ALA A 660 30.20 10.46 8.56
CA ALA A 660 29.45 10.14 7.33
C ALA A 660 28.39 9.05 7.54
N ASP A 661 28.35 8.43 8.73
CA ASP A 661 27.37 7.41 9.09
C ASP A 661 26.04 8.07 9.49
N VAL A 662 25.29 8.48 8.47
CA VAL A 662 24.04 9.23 8.60
C VAL A 662 22.92 8.66 7.75
N GLU A 663 21.70 8.87 8.19
CA GLU A 663 20.48 8.49 7.48
C GLU A 663 19.61 9.74 7.22
N GLY A 664 19.24 9.95 5.96
CA GLY A 664 18.29 11.00 5.58
C GLY A 664 16.86 10.55 5.84
N ILE A 665 16.03 11.41 6.42
CA ILE A 665 14.62 11.13 6.73
C ILE A 665 13.76 12.23 6.13
N THR A 666 12.82 11.84 5.28
CA THR A 666 11.82 12.75 4.70
C THR A 666 10.63 11.96 4.16
N ARG A 667 9.58 12.66 3.69
CA ARG A 667 8.38 12.04 3.15
C ARG A 667 8.63 11.54 1.72
N VAL A 668 8.42 10.25 1.46
CA VAL A 668 8.61 9.67 0.10
C VAL A 668 7.47 10.04 -0.82
N THR A 669 6.25 9.71 -0.41
CA THR A 669 4.99 10.09 -1.03
C THR A 669 4.10 10.58 0.10
N GLY A 670 3.43 9.69 0.83
CA GLY A 670 2.49 10.03 1.90
C GLY A 670 3.06 10.02 3.32
N PHE A 671 4.19 9.37 3.59
CA PHE A 671 4.71 9.14 4.96
C PHE A 671 6.25 9.27 5.00
N PHE A 672 6.81 9.40 6.21
CA PHE A 672 8.25 9.48 6.42
C PHE A 672 8.96 8.15 6.17
N SER A 673 10.09 8.21 5.48
CA SER A 673 10.96 7.05 5.27
C SER A 673 12.43 7.48 5.21
N LYS A 674 13.31 6.48 5.29
CA LYS A 674 14.74 6.60 5.14
C LYS A 674 15.12 6.72 3.67
N THR A 675 15.81 7.79 3.29
CA THR A 675 16.19 8.04 1.88
C THR A 675 17.11 6.96 1.31
N SER A 676 17.89 6.27 2.15
CA SER A 676 18.75 5.15 1.73
C SER A 676 17.98 3.98 1.09
N SER A 677 16.71 3.82 1.47
CA SER A 677 15.81 2.75 1.00
C SER A 677 15.10 3.07 -0.32
N TRP A 678 15.26 4.29 -0.85
CA TRP A 678 14.48 4.74 -2.01
C TRP A 678 15.04 4.25 -3.34
N ASN A 679 14.15 4.04 -4.30
CA ASN A 679 14.52 3.79 -5.69
C ASN A 679 15.09 5.05 -6.37
N LYS A 680 15.73 4.86 -7.53
CA LYS A 680 16.38 5.94 -8.28
C LYS A 680 15.43 7.08 -8.68
N GLY A 681 14.17 6.76 -9.03
CA GLY A 681 13.20 7.79 -9.40
C GLY A 681 12.84 8.70 -8.24
N LYS A 682 12.65 8.15 -7.04
CA LYS A 682 12.39 8.94 -5.83
C LYS A 682 13.60 9.73 -5.34
N LEU A 683 14.82 9.23 -5.55
CA LEU A 683 16.03 10.00 -5.33
C LEU A 683 16.15 11.17 -6.32
N GLY A 684 15.76 10.96 -7.58
CA GLY A 684 15.65 12.03 -8.58
C GLY A 684 14.62 13.09 -8.17
N GLU A 685 13.41 12.66 -7.82
CA GLU A 685 12.34 13.55 -7.33
C GLU A 685 12.80 14.35 -6.11
N LEU A 686 13.48 13.72 -5.14
CA LEU A 686 13.99 14.39 -3.94
C LEU A 686 14.96 15.54 -4.27
N LYS A 687 15.84 15.34 -5.25
CA LYS A 687 16.77 16.39 -5.71
C LYS A 687 16.02 17.55 -6.36
N ASP A 688 15.00 17.23 -7.13
CA ASP A 688 14.21 18.21 -7.89
C ASP A 688 13.22 19.00 -7.01
N ARG A 689 12.79 18.47 -5.85
CA ARG A 689 11.80 19.14 -4.97
C ARG A 689 12.20 20.58 -4.66
N HIS A 690 11.34 21.52 -5.01
CA HIS A 690 11.45 22.90 -4.56
C HIS A 690 11.06 23.01 -3.09
N ARG A 691 11.98 23.52 -2.27
CA ARG A 691 11.80 23.67 -0.82
C ARG A 691 11.41 25.11 -0.49
N VAL A 692 10.33 25.29 0.26
CA VAL A 692 9.75 26.59 0.59
C VAL A 692 10.12 27.04 2.00
N LYS A 693 10.19 28.36 2.19
CA LYS A 693 10.20 29.00 3.51
C LYS A 693 8.84 29.65 3.73
N LEU A 694 8.21 29.38 4.88
CA LEU A 694 7.01 30.07 5.30
C LEU A 694 7.45 31.07 6.38
N ASP A 695 7.69 32.30 5.96
CA ASP A 695 8.02 33.40 6.86
C ASP A 695 6.73 34.06 7.37
#